data_AF-A0A6M5UAP2-F1
#
_entry.id   AF-A0A6M5UAP2-F1
#
_cell.length_a   1.000
_cell.length_b   1.000
_cell.length_c   1.000
_cell.angle_alpha   90.00
_cell.angle_beta   90.00
_cell.angle_gamma   90.00
#
_symmetry.space_group_name_H-M   'P 1'
#
loop_
_entity.id
_entity.type
_entity.pdbx_description
1 polymer ?
#
loop_
_entity_poly.entity_id
_entity_poly.type
_entity_poly.pdbx_seq_one_letter_code
_entity_poly.pdbx_strand_id
1 'polypeptide(L)'
;MVDNAPRVLAGRYQVGELIGRGGMAEVHIGHDNRLGRTVAIKILRSDLARDPTFLARFRREAQAAASLNHPAIVAVYDTGEDVHEDPTGNSVHVPFIVMEYVEGHTVRDILRDGQAVPIDEAVEITAGVLAALEYSHHAGIVHRDIKPANVMITPTGAVKVMDFGIARAMADSAATMTQTQAVIGTAQYLSPEQARGETVDARSDLYSTGCLLYELLTGRPPFIGDSPVAVAYQHVREAPATPSAVAPDVPEVLDRITLKALAKDRTARYSNAAEFRADLENAVRGGSITAPALGVAAAAAGLGAAAAAADLQPTMVESATQVMAPTAAAPNPWATSVAPAVPPGDPVPGEDEEEPKSRKGLMWTLIAIGVLALAAIITMLVINSQGEEEPTTGTVPTLSAGVTPEEAEQRITDAGFEYAEAIDQESTEAEGTFTKTDPAGGTEADLGSTVTAFFSAGPDAVVIQDVRGKSQDEARQILEAQGLQVTSGGSEDSKDVAKDAATRTEPAAGQSVAGGSTVTLFTSSGLVALPELVGNQRQAAEQTITELGLTPVVNEVESDEPEGQVVAQRPNAGSVPQGSEVTIDVAIPRAADTTNVPNNLVGMTLDQAADALGGAGLNPGRQQNQESDQWPAGVVIGSDPGGGTEVEVGTEVSLIVSTGPGPSNGGGGNGGGNGGGGNGGDGNGG
;
A
#
# COMPACT_ATOMS: atom_id res chain seq x y z
N MET A 1 18.04 49.92 14.38
CA MET A 1 18.54 48.80 15.20
C MET A 1 17.41 47.80 15.19
N VAL A 2 17.63 46.61 14.61
CA VAL A 2 16.64 45.54 14.71
C VAL A 2 16.87 44.93 16.09
N ASP A 3 15.83 44.85 16.91
CA ASP A 3 15.93 44.31 18.26
C ASP A 3 16.18 42.80 18.18
N ASN A 4 17.45 42.41 18.19
CA ASN A 4 17.89 41.01 18.20
C ASN A 4 17.75 40.42 19.61
N ALA A 5 16.57 40.58 20.20
CA ALA A 5 16.18 39.92 21.43
C ALA A 5 15.99 38.43 21.12
N PRO A 6 16.68 37.51 21.82
CA PRO A 6 16.55 36.09 21.54
C PRO A 6 15.12 35.64 21.81
N ARG A 7 14.53 34.86 20.89
CA ARG A 7 13.17 34.32 21.04
C ARG A 7 13.13 33.39 22.26
N VAL A 8 12.21 33.65 23.20
CA VAL A 8 12.04 32.82 24.41
C VAL A 8 10.61 32.28 24.48
N LEU A 9 10.44 30.98 24.27
CA LEU A 9 9.14 30.32 24.37
C LEU A 9 8.72 30.16 25.84
N ALA A 10 7.45 30.46 26.12
CA ALA A 10 6.84 30.39 27.45
C ALA A 10 7.66 31.08 28.58
N GLY A 11 8.47 32.09 28.24
CA GLY A 11 9.35 32.79 29.18
C GLY A 11 10.47 31.93 29.79
N ARG A 12 10.73 30.72 29.27
CA ARG A 12 11.69 29.75 29.83
C ARG A 12 12.71 29.24 28.82
N TYR A 13 12.28 28.95 27.60
CA TYR A 13 13.11 28.23 26.62
C TYR A 13 13.65 29.19 25.57
N GLN A 14 14.93 29.54 25.68
CA GLN A 14 15.59 30.36 24.68
C GLN A 14 15.83 29.51 23.42
N VAL A 15 15.28 29.95 22.29
CA VAL A 15 15.48 29.34 20.98
C VAL A 15 16.82 29.83 20.41
N GLY A 16 17.64 28.90 19.97
CA GLY A 16 18.89 29.15 19.26
C GLY A 16 18.74 28.84 17.76
N GLU A 17 19.80 28.27 17.18
CA GLU A 17 19.88 27.98 15.75
C GLU A 17 18.96 26.80 15.33
N LEU A 18 18.52 26.83 14.06
CA LEU A 18 17.79 25.72 13.45
C LEU A 18 18.75 24.55 13.21
N ILE A 19 18.45 23.38 13.78
CA ILE A 19 19.27 22.15 13.66
C ILE A 19 18.59 21.07 12.80
N GLY A 20 17.32 21.22 12.43
CA GLY A 20 16.63 20.31 11.52
C GLY A 20 15.29 20.85 11.04
N ARG A 21 14.91 20.53 9.80
CA ARG A 21 13.63 20.94 9.19
C ARG A 21 12.92 19.71 8.65
N GLY A 22 11.75 19.40 9.21
CA GLY A 22 10.87 18.33 8.75
C GLY A 22 9.63 18.88 8.02
N GLY A 23 8.83 17.98 7.44
CA GLY A 23 7.60 18.37 6.73
C GLY A 23 6.59 19.12 7.62
N MET A 24 6.46 18.72 8.88
CA MET A 24 5.50 19.31 9.84
C MET A 24 6.09 20.32 10.83
N ALA A 25 7.39 20.23 11.14
CA ALA A 25 7.98 20.94 12.27
C ALA A 25 9.45 21.31 12.03
N GLU A 26 9.91 22.34 12.74
CA GLU A 26 11.28 22.83 12.75
C GLU A 26 11.91 22.56 14.12
N VAL A 27 13.10 21.95 14.13
CA VAL A 27 13.84 21.60 15.34
C VAL A 27 14.98 22.60 15.52
N HIS A 28 14.99 23.29 16.65
CA HIS A 28 16.02 24.24 17.03
C HIS A 28 16.83 23.71 18.22
N ILE A 29 18.12 24.03 18.29
CA ILE A 29 18.84 23.95 19.56
C ILE A 29 18.33 25.06 20.48
N GLY A 30 18.29 24.83 21.78
CA GLY A 30 17.83 25.82 22.74
C GLY A 30 18.38 25.63 24.14
N HIS A 31 18.08 26.58 25.01
CA HIS A 31 18.51 26.57 26.41
C HIS A 31 17.32 26.70 27.36
N ASP A 32 17.22 25.78 28.32
CA ASP A 32 16.25 25.85 29.42
C ASP A 32 16.80 26.78 30.50
N ASN A 33 16.44 28.06 30.44
CA ASN A 33 16.95 29.11 31.34
C ASN A 33 16.63 28.86 32.82
N ARG A 34 15.73 27.93 33.14
CA ARG A 34 15.37 27.55 34.51
C ARG A 34 16.24 26.42 35.06
N LEU A 35 16.68 25.49 34.20
CA LEU A 35 17.49 24.32 34.60
C LEU A 35 18.96 24.41 34.16
N GLY A 36 19.32 25.39 33.32
CA GLY A 36 20.70 25.61 32.86
C GLY A 36 21.22 24.53 31.91
N ARG A 37 20.33 23.91 31.12
CA ARG A 37 20.68 22.80 30.20
C ARG A 37 20.31 23.10 28.75
N THR A 38 21.11 22.55 27.84
CA THR A 38 20.80 22.50 26.41
C THR A 38 19.65 21.52 26.16
N VAL A 39 18.75 21.89 25.25
CA VAL A 39 17.57 21.11 24.85
C VAL A 39 17.37 21.23 23.34
N ALA A 40 16.69 20.25 22.73
CA ALA A 40 16.13 20.42 21.40
C ALA A 40 14.67 20.90 21.53
N ILE A 41 14.26 21.83 20.67
CA ILE A 41 12.94 22.43 20.67
C ILE A 41 12.31 22.19 19.29
N LYS A 42 11.36 21.26 19.22
CA LYS A 42 10.57 20.98 18.02
C LYS A 42 9.36 21.89 18.03
N ILE A 43 9.23 22.76 17.03
CA ILE A 43 8.17 23.77 16.90
C ILE A 43 7.34 23.41 15.66
N LEU A 44 6.02 23.32 15.78
CA LEU A 44 5.15 23.13 14.62
C LEU A 44 5.27 24.35 13.69
N ARG A 45 5.33 24.14 12.37
CA ARG A 45 5.40 25.28 11.44
C ARG A 45 4.12 26.14 11.52
N SER A 46 4.26 27.46 11.38
CA SER A 46 3.17 28.43 11.59
C SER A 46 2.05 28.34 10.54
N ASP A 47 2.37 27.92 9.32
CA ASP A 47 1.41 27.60 8.25
C ASP A 47 0.52 26.40 8.61
N LEU A 48 1.12 25.36 9.21
CA LEU A 48 0.41 24.14 9.63
C LEU A 48 -0.28 24.27 11.00
N ALA A 49 0.10 25.27 11.81
CA ALA A 49 -0.50 25.52 13.12
C ALA A 49 -1.98 25.93 13.08
N ARG A 50 -2.53 26.24 11.89
CA ARG A 50 -3.96 26.52 11.70
C ARG A 50 -4.79 25.28 11.37
N ASP A 51 -4.17 24.16 11.00
CA ASP A 51 -4.87 22.92 10.66
C ASP A 51 -5.08 22.03 11.91
N PRO A 52 -6.34 21.75 12.32
CA PRO A 52 -6.64 20.85 13.43
C PRO A 52 -6.01 19.46 13.31
N THR A 53 -5.76 18.98 12.09
CA THR A 53 -5.17 17.67 11.77
C THR A 53 -3.71 17.62 12.19
N PHE A 54 -2.90 18.61 11.76
CA PHE A 54 -1.49 18.70 12.14
C PHE A 54 -1.32 18.99 13.63
N LEU A 55 -2.15 19.87 14.21
CA LEU A 55 -2.20 20.09 15.67
C LEU A 55 -2.49 18.79 16.45
N ALA A 56 -3.48 18.01 16.02
CA ALA A 56 -3.87 16.76 16.67
C ALA A 56 -2.86 15.62 16.47
N ARG A 57 -2.04 15.66 15.41
CA ARG A 57 -0.89 14.77 15.21
C ARG A 57 0.25 15.14 16.14
N PHE A 58 0.68 16.40 16.12
CA PHE A 58 1.79 16.94 16.91
C PHE A 58 1.58 16.73 18.43
N ARG A 59 0.37 16.99 18.94
CA ARG A 59 0.03 16.73 20.36
C ARG A 59 0.06 15.23 20.72
N ARG A 60 -0.34 14.33 19.81
CA ARG A 60 -0.33 12.87 20.06
C ARG A 60 1.08 12.29 20.07
N GLU A 61 1.94 12.75 19.16
CA GLU A 61 3.36 12.43 19.13
C GLU A 61 4.06 12.86 20.43
N ALA A 62 3.84 14.10 20.87
CA ALA A 62 4.34 14.60 22.15
C ALA A 62 3.90 13.73 23.34
N GLN A 63 2.61 13.37 23.40
CA GLN A 63 2.05 12.57 24.49
C GLN A 63 2.60 11.13 24.52
N ALA A 64 2.79 10.50 23.35
CA ALA A 64 3.37 9.17 23.26
C ALA A 64 4.82 9.18 23.76
N ALA A 65 5.67 10.05 23.20
CA ALA A 65 7.08 10.15 23.55
C ALA A 65 7.31 10.57 25.03
N ALA A 66 6.46 11.44 25.59
CA ALA A 66 6.55 11.85 27.00
C ALA A 66 6.27 10.72 28.03
N SER A 67 5.70 9.60 27.60
CA SER A 67 5.48 8.43 28.45
C SER A 67 6.68 7.46 28.49
N LEU A 68 7.69 7.67 27.64
CA LEU A 68 8.82 6.78 27.46
C LEU A 68 10.07 7.31 28.17
N ASN A 69 10.76 6.44 28.92
CA ASN A 69 12.03 6.77 29.58
C ASN A 69 13.00 5.58 29.46
N HIS A 70 13.87 5.65 28.45
CA HIS A 70 14.81 4.59 28.11
C HIS A 70 16.10 5.22 27.57
N PRO A 71 17.31 4.71 27.88
CA PRO A 71 18.57 5.32 27.43
C PRO A 71 18.66 5.47 25.90
N ALA A 72 18.12 4.52 25.14
CA ALA A 72 18.10 4.56 23.67
C ALA A 72 16.88 5.29 23.05
N ILE A 73 16.09 6.02 23.84
CA ILE A 73 14.98 6.87 23.37
C ILE A 73 15.31 8.33 23.69
N VAL A 74 14.99 9.24 22.78
CA VAL A 74 15.10 10.70 23.02
C VAL A 74 13.99 11.12 23.98
N ALA A 75 14.38 11.57 25.18
CA ALA A 75 13.40 11.92 26.22
C ALA A 75 12.68 13.24 25.91
N VAL A 76 11.34 13.25 25.98
CA VAL A 76 10.55 14.50 25.99
C VAL A 76 10.47 15.04 27.41
N TYR A 77 10.76 16.33 27.57
CA TYR A 77 10.84 17.00 28.88
C TYR A 77 9.64 17.92 29.19
N ASP A 78 9.09 18.57 28.18
CA ASP A 78 8.01 19.56 28.35
C ASP A 78 7.27 19.78 27.02
N THR A 79 6.06 20.33 27.10
CA THR A 79 5.24 20.70 25.94
C THR A 79 4.54 22.02 26.22
N GLY A 80 4.50 22.92 25.23
CA GLY A 80 3.84 24.21 25.39
C GLY A 80 3.28 24.77 24.10
N GLU A 81 2.75 25.97 24.18
CA GLU A 81 2.27 26.76 23.05
C GLU A 81 2.86 28.16 23.15
N ASP A 82 3.33 28.67 22.01
CA ASP A 82 3.79 30.05 21.84
C ASP A 82 2.72 30.85 21.07
N VAL A 83 2.62 32.15 21.31
CA VAL A 83 1.66 33.01 20.60
C VAL A 83 2.41 33.79 19.53
N HIS A 84 2.10 33.50 18.27
CA HIS A 84 2.68 34.18 17.12
C HIS A 84 1.64 35.10 16.50
N GLU A 85 1.89 36.40 16.48
CA GLU A 85 1.05 37.35 15.74
C GLU A 85 1.47 37.35 14.27
N ASP A 86 0.51 37.07 13.37
CA ASP A 86 0.75 37.18 11.93
C ASP A 86 0.88 38.65 11.48
N PRO A 87 1.40 38.94 10.27
CA PRO A 87 1.51 40.31 9.76
C PRO A 87 0.18 41.08 9.64
N THR A 88 -0.97 40.37 9.73
CA THR A 88 -2.32 40.96 9.73
C THR A 88 -2.90 41.16 11.14
N GLY A 89 -2.12 40.86 12.19
CA GLY A 89 -2.49 41.05 13.60
C GLY A 89 -3.28 39.90 14.24
N ASN A 90 -3.40 38.73 13.60
CA ASN A 90 -4.06 37.58 14.22
C ASN A 90 -3.07 36.76 15.06
N SER A 91 -3.41 36.52 16.32
CA SER A 91 -2.66 35.64 17.21
C SER A 91 -2.92 34.15 16.87
N VAL A 92 -1.88 33.43 16.48
CA VAL A 92 -1.88 31.98 16.23
C VAL A 92 -1.15 31.26 17.38
N HIS A 93 -1.75 30.20 17.91
CA HIS A 93 -1.11 29.34 18.90
C HIS A 93 -0.24 28.29 18.19
N VAL A 94 1.07 28.38 18.37
CA VAL A 94 2.06 27.49 17.75
C VAL A 94 2.58 26.51 18.81
N PRO A 95 2.23 25.22 18.78
CA PRO A 95 2.70 24.26 19.76
C PRO A 95 4.19 23.92 19.58
N PHE A 96 4.85 23.63 20.69
CA PHE A 96 6.24 23.18 20.73
C PHE A 96 6.45 22.04 21.74
N ILE A 97 7.45 21.21 21.46
CA ILE A 97 7.90 20.10 22.30
C ILE A 97 9.37 20.38 22.66
N VAL A 98 9.69 20.25 23.95
CA VAL A 98 11.07 20.35 24.45
C VAL A 98 11.56 18.95 24.77
N MET A 99 12.68 18.56 24.18
CA MET A 99 13.24 17.22 24.28
C MET A 99 14.75 17.24 24.53
N GLU A 100 15.30 16.07 24.82
CA GLU A 100 16.73 15.82 24.95
C GLU A 100 17.48 16.31 23.69
N TYR A 101 18.50 17.14 23.88
CA TYR A 101 19.43 17.45 22.81
C TYR A 101 20.44 16.30 22.70
N VAL A 102 20.41 15.60 21.57
CA VAL A 102 21.37 14.55 21.24
C VAL A 102 22.47 15.17 20.39
N GLU A 103 23.68 15.27 20.95
CA GLU A 103 24.89 15.56 20.18
C GLU A 103 25.28 14.29 19.41
N GLY A 104 25.40 14.39 18.08
CA GLY A 104 25.63 13.23 17.20
C GLY A 104 25.17 13.47 15.76
N HIS A 105 25.16 12.40 14.96
CA HIS A 105 24.69 12.40 13.58
C HIS A 105 23.47 11.47 13.44
N THR A 106 22.61 11.69 12.45
CA THR A 106 21.58 10.69 12.11
C THR A 106 22.20 9.56 11.31
N VAL A 107 21.58 8.37 11.35
CA VAL A 107 22.02 7.24 10.50
C VAL A 107 21.87 7.59 9.00
N ARG A 108 20.95 8.51 8.65
CA ARG A 108 20.84 9.07 7.29
C ARG A 108 22.10 9.85 6.87
N ASP A 109 22.70 10.60 7.78
CA ASP A 109 23.92 11.37 7.48
C ASP A 109 25.12 10.44 7.25
N ILE A 110 25.17 9.32 7.99
CA ILE A 110 26.20 8.28 7.84
C ILE A 110 26.07 7.55 6.49
N LEU A 111 24.84 7.25 6.07
CA LEU A 111 24.55 6.57 4.79
C LEU A 111 24.54 7.49 3.57
N ARG A 112 24.78 8.81 3.74
CA ARG A 112 24.61 9.82 2.69
C ARG A 112 25.42 9.55 1.41
N ASP A 113 26.61 8.97 1.56
CA ASP A 113 27.53 8.69 0.45
C ASP A 113 27.25 7.32 -0.21
N GLY A 114 26.16 6.64 0.17
CA GLY A 114 25.77 5.32 -0.37
C GLY A 114 26.70 4.17 0.05
N GLN A 115 27.53 4.38 1.08
CA GLN A 115 28.45 3.37 1.58
C GLN A 115 27.79 2.51 2.67
N ALA A 116 28.07 1.20 2.65
CA ALA A 116 27.69 0.31 3.73
C ALA A 116 28.46 0.65 5.02
N VAL A 117 27.78 0.53 6.15
CA VAL A 117 28.35 0.67 7.49
C VAL A 117 29.08 -0.63 7.86
N PRO A 118 30.22 -0.60 8.58
CA PRO A 118 30.89 -1.81 9.04
C PRO A 118 29.93 -2.76 9.76
N ILE A 119 30.00 -4.05 9.46
CA ILE A 119 29.01 -5.06 9.89
C ILE A 119 28.76 -5.04 11.41
N ASP A 120 29.83 -4.95 12.21
CA ASP A 120 29.71 -4.89 13.68
C ASP A 120 28.92 -3.65 14.14
N GLU A 121 29.19 -2.49 13.55
CA GLU A 121 28.49 -1.23 13.82
C GLU A 121 27.03 -1.27 13.31
N ALA A 122 26.78 -1.83 12.13
CA ALA A 122 25.43 -2.06 11.62
C ALA A 122 24.57 -2.93 12.57
N VAL A 123 25.18 -3.97 13.17
CA VAL A 123 24.53 -4.81 14.17
C VAL A 123 24.33 -4.06 15.49
N GLU A 124 25.31 -3.31 15.98
CA GLU A 124 25.18 -2.50 17.21
C GLU A 124 24.08 -1.42 17.09
N ILE A 125 24.02 -0.71 15.96
CA ILE A 125 22.96 0.26 15.65
C ILE A 125 21.59 -0.43 15.71
N THR A 126 21.44 -1.54 14.98
CA THR A 126 20.16 -2.25 14.88
C THR A 126 19.74 -2.84 16.23
N ALA A 127 20.67 -3.36 17.02
CA ALA A 127 20.41 -3.84 18.38
C ALA A 127 19.97 -2.70 19.33
N GLY A 128 20.55 -1.51 19.21
CA GLY A 128 20.14 -0.31 19.94
C GLY A 128 18.73 0.16 19.58
N VAL A 129 18.37 0.16 18.30
CA VAL A 129 17.00 0.44 17.82
C VAL A 129 16.02 -0.60 18.36
N LEU A 130 16.37 -1.88 18.31
CA LEU A 130 15.52 -2.95 18.82
C LEU A 130 15.32 -2.89 20.34
N ALA A 131 16.32 -2.45 21.12
CA ALA A 131 16.16 -2.22 22.55
C ALA A 131 15.19 -1.06 22.86
N ALA A 132 15.22 0.02 22.05
CA ALA A 132 14.25 1.11 22.15
C ALA A 132 12.82 0.67 21.79
N LEU A 133 12.67 -0.10 20.70
CA LEU A 133 11.40 -0.69 20.28
C LEU A 133 10.86 -1.69 21.32
N GLU A 134 11.70 -2.55 21.87
CA GLU A 134 11.33 -3.51 22.94
C GLU A 134 10.68 -2.78 24.11
N TYR A 135 11.28 -1.69 24.58
CA TYR A 135 10.72 -0.86 25.66
C TYR A 135 9.39 -0.21 25.27
N SER A 136 9.31 0.40 24.07
CA SER A 136 8.10 1.06 23.58
C SER A 136 6.93 0.10 23.37
N HIS A 137 7.18 -1.09 22.83
CA HIS A 137 6.18 -2.12 22.59
C HIS A 137 5.59 -2.65 23.90
N HIS A 138 6.39 -2.79 24.97
CA HIS A 138 5.90 -3.11 26.31
C HIS A 138 5.01 -2.00 26.91
N ALA A 139 5.23 -0.73 26.54
CA ALA A 139 4.36 0.39 26.88
C ALA A 139 3.10 0.49 25.97
N GLY A 140 2.94 -0.41 25.00
CA GLY A 140 1.82 -0.42 24.04
C GLY A 140 1.96 0.64 22.92
N ILE A 141 3.15 1.21 22.73
CA ILE A 141 3.43 2.26 21.74
C ILE A 141 4.22 1.67 20.59
N VAL A 142 3.67 1.74 19.38
CA VAL A 142 4.29 1.36 18.10
C VAL A 142 4.86 2.61 17.45
N HIS A 143 6.08 2.55 16.93
CA HIS A 143 6.82 3.71 16.39
C HIS A 143 6.29 4.15 15.02
N ARG A 144 6.03 3.19 14.12
CA ARG A 144 5.45 3.31 12.77
C ARG A 144 6.30 4.04 11.71
N ASP A 145 7.29 4.84 12.11
CA ASP A 145 8.17 5.60 11.19
C ASP A 145 9.66 5.31 11.43
N ILE A 146 10.06 4.03 11.57
CA ILE A 146 11.48 3.67 11.73
C ILE A 146 12.20 3.82 10.39
N LYS A 147 13.24 4.67 10.36
CA LYS A 147 14.07 5.00 9.20
C LYS A 147 15.38 5.67 9.65
N PRO A 148 16.43 5.76 8.79
CA PRO A 148 17.72 6.35 9.15
C PRO A 148 17.66 7.78 9.71
N ALA A 149 16.67 8.58 9.30
CA ALA A 149 16.50 9.96 9.77
C ALA A 149 16.00 10.05 11.23
N ASN A 150 15.36 8.99 11.76
CA ASN A 150 14.77 8.96 13.10
C ASN A 150 15.67 8.18 14.11
N VAL A 151 16.91 7.87 13.72
CA VAL A 151 17.92 7.20 14.55
C VAL A 151 19.18 8.06 14.56
N MET A 152 19.67 8.41 15.74
CA MET A 152 20.93 9.13 15.95
C MET A 152 21.97 8.27 16.64
N ILE A 153 23.24 8.54 16.35
CA ILE A 153 24.40 7.96 17.03
C ILE A 153 25.19 9.09 17.69
N THR A 154 25.43 8.98 19.00
CA THR A 154 26.27 9.93 19.73
C THR A 154 27.76 9.71 19.44
N PRO A 155 28.65 10.69 19.74
CA PRO A 155 30.11 10.49 19.72
C PRO A 155 30.63 9.35 20.60
N THR A 156 29.81 8.77 21.47
CA THR A 156 30.15 7.60 22.31
C THR A 156 29.62 6.28 21.74
N GLY A 157 29.07 6.27 20.52
CA GLY A 157 28.44 5.09 19.89
C GLY A 157 27.04 4.75 20.44
N ALA A 158 26.46 5.57 21.32
CA ALA A 158 25.14 5.28 21.88
C ALA A 158 24.02 5.63 20.88
N VAL A 159 23.13 4.67 20.63
CA VAL A 159 21.97 4.83 19.74
C VAL A 159 20.85 5.59 20.45
N LYS A 160 20.19 6.51 19.74
CA LYS A 160 19.04 7.28 20.17
C LYS A 160 17.94 7.27 19.11
N VAL A 161 16.79 6.67 19.41
CA VAL A 161 15.60 6.70 18.55
C VAL A 161 14.71 7.88 18.94
N MET A 162 14.25 8.64 17.95
CA MET A 162 13.40 9.84 18.12
C MET A 162 12.08 9.70 17.37
N ASP A 163 11.15 10.63 17.58
CA ASP A 163 9.88 10.72 16.83
C ASP A 163 8.97 9.47 16.95
N PHE A 164 8.84 8.94 18.17
CA PHE A 164 7.81 7.94 18.53
C PHE A 164 6.40 8.52 18.34
N GLY A 165 5.87 8.42 17.11
CA GLY A 165 4.80 9.30 16.61
C GLY A 165 3.71 8.59 15.81
N ILE A 166 2.50 8.58 16.37
CA ILE A 166 1.32 7.89 15.82
C ILE A 166 0.73 8.60 14.58
N ALA A 167 0.82 7.96 13.41
CA ALA A 167 -0.10 8.07 12.27
C ALA A 167 -0.33 6.64 11.73
N ARG A 168 -1.43 6.17 11.14
CA ARG A 168 -2.72 6.72 10.67
C ARG A 168 -3.85 6.52 11.71
N ALA A 169 -4.77 7.48 11.87
CA ALA A 169 -6.19 7.18 12.16
C ALA A 169 -6.89 6.99 10.80
N MET A 170 -7.89 6.10 10.65
CA MET A 170 -8.23 5.46 9.35
C MET A 170 -8.69 6.35 8.15
N ALA A 171 -8.54 7.68 8.20
CA ALA A 171 -8.68 8.58 7.05
C ALA A 171 -7.34 8.87 6.33
N ASP A 172 -6.24 8.97 7.06
CA ASP A 172 -5.03 9.72 6.67
C ASP A 172 -4.38 9.28 5.33
N SER A 173 -3.78 8.07 5.26
CA SER A 173 -2.93 7.68 4.12
C SER A 173 -3.55 7.72 2.70
N ALA A 174 -4.87 7.56 2.51
CA ALA A 174 -5.48 7.74 1.18
C ALA A 174 -5.38 9.20 0.69
N ALA A 175 -5.42 10.16 1.62
CA ALA A 175 -5.17 11.58 1.35
C ALA A 175 -3.66 11.90 1.30
N THR A 176 -2.84 11.28 2.16
CA THR A 176 -1.38 11.52 2.16
C THR A 176 -0.65 10.89 0.97
N MET A 177 -1.20 9.83 0.36
CA MET A 177 -0.70 9.25 -0.89
C MET A 177 -1.13 10.03 -2.15
N THR A 178 -2.18 10.86 -2.05
CA THR A 178 -2.74 11.61 -3.19
C THR A 178 -2.42 13.10 -3.18
N GLN A 179 -1.88 13.64 -2.08
CA GLN A 179 -1.29 14.99 -2.04
C GLN A 179 0.21 14.94 -2.37
N THR A 180 0.48 15.18 -3.65
CA THR A 180 1.81 15.26 -4.27
C THR A 180 2.73 16.29 -3.58
N GLN A 181 4.04 16.13 -3.76
CA GLN A 181 5.15 17.06 -3.42
C GLN A 181 5.75 17.07 -1.98
N ALA A 182 5.20 16.37 -0.97
CA ALA A 182 5.78 16.40 0.39
C ALA A 182 6.40 15.09 0.93
N VAL A 183 6.25 13.94 0.24
CA VAL A 183 6.56 12.60 0.80
C VAL A 183 7.47 11.75 -0.11
N ILE A 184 8.51 12.36 -0.66
CA ILE A 184 9.45 11.68 -1.58
C ILE A 184 10.39 10.68 -0.85
N GLY A 185 10.59 10.81 0.46
CA GLY A 185 11.56 10.00 1.23
C GLY A 185 11.03 8.98 2.23
N THR A 186 9.71 8.76 2.36
CA THR A 186 9.15 7.91 3.44
C THR A 186 8.77 6.48 2.98
N ALA A 187 8.58 6.25 1.67
CA ALA A 187 8.08 4.96 1.17
C ALA A 187 9.05 3.79 1.37
N GLN A 188 10.37 4.04 1.37
CA GLN A 188 11.47 3.05 1.40
C GLN A 188 11.54 2.18 2.68
N TYR A 189 10.79 2.53 3.71
CA TYR A 189 10.78 1.83 5.02
C TYR A 189 9.36 1.43 5.44
N LEU A 190 8.36 1.56 4.56
CA LEU A 190 6.98 1.19 4.86
C LEU A 190 6.84 -0.33 4.97
N SER A 191 6.15 -0.79 6.01
CA SER A 191 5.72 -2.19 6.07
C SER A 191 4.62 -2.48 5.03
N PRO A 192 4.48 -3.75 4.56
CA PRO A 192 3.45 -4.15 3.60
C PRO A 192 2.03 -3.77 4.03
N GLU A 193 1.73 -3.91 5.33
CA GLU A 193 0.45 -3.53 5.93
C GLU A 193 0.23 -2.00 5.95
N GLN A 194 1.28 -1.19 6.14
CA GLN A 194 1.17 0.28 6.00
C GLN A 194 0.91 0.70 4.56
N ALA A 195 1.58 0.07 3.60
CA ALA A 195 1.38 0.31 2.16
C ALA A 195 -0.05 -0.07 1.71
N ARG A 196 -0.64 -1.13 2.29
CA ARG A 196 -2.05 -1.52 2.08
C ARG A 196 -3.07 -0.71 2.90
N GLY A 197 -2.62 0.11 3.86
CA GLY A 197 -3.50 0.87 4.75
C GLY A 197 -4.22 0.04 5.82
N GLU A 198 -3.71 -1.15 6.12
CA GLU A 198 -4.19 -2.08 7.14
C GLU A 198 -3.87 -1.61 8.58
N THR A 199 -4.27 -2.42 9.57
CA THR A 199 -3.86 -2.25 10.97
C THR A 199 -2.36 -2.52 11.15
N VAL A 200 -1.68 -1.53 11.74
CA VAL A 200 -0.24 -1.50 12.02
C VAL A 200 0.01 -1.94 13.47
N ASP A 201 0.92 -2.88 13.68
CA ASP A 201 1.29 -3.41 15.00
C ASP A 201 2.80 -3.38 15.23
N ALA A 202 3.27 -3.92 16.36
CA ALA A 202 4.69 -3.97 16.73
C ALA A 202 5.59 -4.60 15.66
N ARG A 203 5.08 -5.56 14.87
CA ARG A 203 5.84 -6.27 13.81
C ARG A 203 5.99 -5.44 12.54
N SER A 204 5.25 -4.36 12.40
CA SER A 204 5.48 -3.34 11.38
C SER A 204 6.80 -2.61 11.64
N ASP A 205 7.07 -2.23 12.89
CA ASP A 205 8.36 -1.62 13.28
C ASP A 205 9.54 -2.58 13.05
N LEU A 206 9.34 -3.89 13.28
CA LEU A 206 10.37 -4.90 13.04
C LEU A 206 10.68 -5.05 11.54
N TYR A 207 9.68 -4.88 10.67
CA TYR A 207 9.88 -4.86 9.22
C TYR A 207 10.69 -3.63 8.79
N SER A 208 10.30 -2.44 9.24
CA SER A 208 11.03 -1.19 8.96
C SER A 208 12.46 -1.22 9.53
N THR A 209 12.66 -1.88 10.69
CA THR A 209 14.00 -2.15 11.24
C THR A 209 14.79 -3.14 10.37
N GLY A 210 14.13 -4.10 9.73
CA GLY A 210 14.72 -4.95 8.69
C GLY A 210 15.16 -4.15 7.45
N CYS A 211 14.40 -3.13 7.04
CA CYS A 211 14.80 -2.22 5.96
C CYS A 211 16.04 -1.40 6.35
N LEU A 212 16.06 -0.87 7.58
CA LEU A 212 17.21 -0.16 8.15
C LEU A 212 18.46 -1.04 8.22
N LEU A 213 18.34 -2.28 8.70
CA LEU A 213 19.45 -3.24 8.74
C LEU A 213 19.97 -3.57 7.34
N TYR A 214 19.08 -3.78 6.37
CA TYR A 214 19.44 -4.03 4.99
C TYR A 214 20.27 -2.87 4.40
N GLU A 215 19.84 -1.63 4.63
CA GLU A 215 20.53 -0.44 4.14
C GLU A 215 21.88 -0.22 4.83
N LEU A 216 21.94 -0.39 6.16
CA LEU A 216 23.21 -0.37 6.90
C LEU A 216 24.23 -1.36 6.33
N LEU A 217 23.79 -2.57 5.96
CA LEU A 217 24.65 -3.62 5.42
C LEU A 217 25.02 -3.46 3.93
N THR A 218 24.31 -2.64 3.16
CA THR A 218 24.46 -2.58 1.69
C THR A 218 24.62 -1.19 1.10
N GLY A 219 24.49 -0.13 1.91
CA GLY A 219 24.52 1.27 1.46
C GLY A 219 23.26 1.74 0.73
N ARG A 220 22.23 0.89 0.57
CA ARG A 220 20.98 1.23 -0.12
C ARG A 220 19.76 0.48 0.43
N PRO A 221 18.54 1.07 0.42
CA PRO A 221 17.35 0.38 0.90
C PRO A 221 16.99 -0.85 0.04
N PRO A 222 16.18 -1.79 0.57
CA PRO A 222 15.85 -3.04 -0.12
C PRO A 222 15.05 -2.84 -1.41
N PHE A 223 14.33 -1.72 -1.52
CA PHE A 223 13.50 -1.36 -2.67
C PHE A 223 13.75 0.09 -3.09
N ILE A 224 13.82 0.33 -4.39
CA ILE A 224 14.10 1.62 -5.02
C ILE A 224 13.26 1.67 -6.31
N GLY A 225 12.61 2.81 -6.56
CA GLY A 225 11.85 3.04 -7.78
C GLY A 225 11.48 4.52 -7.91
N ASP A 226 11.10 4.91 -9.14
CA ASP A 226 10.97 6.31 -9.56
C ASP A 226 9.78 7.07 -8.93
N SER A 227 8.96 6.38 -8.12
CA SER A 227 7.88 7.01 -7.35
C SER A 227 7.67 6.32 -5.99
N PRO A 228 7.17 7.06 -4.97
CA PRO A 228 6.78 6.46 -3.69
C PRO A 228 5.74 5.34 -3.82
N VAL A 229 4.88 5.39 -4.83
CA VAL A 229 3.87 4.36 -5.11
C VAL A 229 4.51 3.09 -5.66
N ALA A 230 5.50 3.21 -6.54
CA ALA A 230 6.27 2.06 -7.02
C ALA A 230 6.98 1.35 -5.85
N VAL A 231 7.72 2.09 -5.02
CA VAL A 231 8.41 1.54 -3.83
C VAL A 231 7.42 0.86 -2.87
N ALA A 232 6.24 1.47 -2.64
CA ALA A 232 5.19 0.85 -1.82
C ALA A 232 4.65 -0.46 -2.44
N TYR A 233 4.53 -0.55 -3.77
CA TYR A 233 4.16 -1.80 -4.46
C TYR A 233 5.22 -2.89 -4.26
N GLN A 234 6.51 -2.56 -4.36
CA GLN A 234 7.61 -3.50 -4.10
C GLN A 234 7.57 -4.02 -2.66
N HIS A 235 7.33 -3.13 -1.67
CA HIS A 235 7.09 -3.55 -0.29
C HIS A 235 5.91 -4.52 -0.15
N VAL A 236 4.85 -4.40 -0.95
CA VAL A 236 3.71 -5.34 -0.90
C VAL A 236 3.97 -6.67 -1.62
N ARG A 237 4.63 -6.66 -2.80
CA ARG A 237 4.69 -7.82 -3.71
C ARG A 237 6.08 -8.43 -3.91
N GLU A 238 7.13 -7.63 -4.07
CA GLU A 238 8.45 -8.12 -4.50
C GLU A 238 9.27 -8.66 -3.33
N ALA A 239 9.90 -9.83 -3.48
CA ALA A 239 10.87 -10.30 -2.49
C ALA A 239 12.14 -9.43 -2.57
N PRO A 240 12.70 -8.95 -1.44
CA PRO A 240 13.96 -8.23 -1.45
C PRO A 240 15.10 -9.18 -1.83
N ALA A 241 16.17 -8.65 -2.43
CA ALA A 241 17.42 -9.39 -2.60
C ALA A 241 18.02 -9.78 -1.23
N THR A 242 18.98 -10.71 -1.21
CA THR A 242 19.81 -10.88 -0.01
C THR A 242 20.80 -9.71 0.10
N PRO A 243 21.10 -9.20 1.30
CA PRO A 243 22.23 -8.31 1.53
C PRO A 243 23.52 -8.76 0.83
N SER A 244 23.86 -10.05 0.93
CA SER A 244 25.05 -10.66 0.29
C SER A 244 25.06 -10.60 -1.24
N ALA A 245 23.90 -10.49 -1.90
CA ALA A 245 23.82 -10.30 -3.36
C ALA A 245 24.18 -8.86 -3.79
N VAL A 246 24.21 -7.92 -2.85
CA VAL A 246 24.58 -6.51 -3.08
C VAL A 246 25.97 -6.22 -2.52
N ALA A 247 26.26 -6.70 -1.31
CA ALA A 247 27.51 -6.54 -0.59
C ALA A 247 28.09 -7.94 -0.25
N PRO A 248 28.99 -8.51 -1.08
CA PRO A 248 29.42 -9.91 -0.98
C PRO A 248 30.22 -10.27 0.29
N ASP A 249 30.60 -9.28 1.09
CA ASP A 249 31.23 -9.43 2.41
C ASP A 249 30.21 -9.67 3.54
N VAL A 250 28.91 -9.43 3.30
CA VAL A 250 27.85 -9.69 4.29
C VAL A 250 27.67 -11.21 4.51
N PRO A 251 27.83 -11.72 5.75
CA PRO A 251 27.65 -13.13 6.06
C PRO A 251 26.21 -13.63 5.88
N GLU A 252 26.04 -14.88 5.43
CA GLU A 252 24.74 -15.58 5.24
C GLU A 252 23.84 -15.53 6.50
N VAL A 253 24.44 -15.49 7.70
CA VAL A 253 23.69 -15.37 8.96
C VAL A 253 22.90 -14.06 9.03
N LEU A 254 23.43 -12.96 8.48
CA LEU A 254 22.75 -11.67 8.41
C LEU A 254 21.74 -11.60 7.27
N ASP A 255 21.96 -12.31 6.15
CA ASP A 255 20.90 -12.49 5.12
C ASP A 255 19.65 -13.12 5.74
N ARG A 256 19.83 -14.23 6.46
CA ARG A 256 18.73 -14.98 7.10
C ARG A 256 17.98 -14.11 8.11
N ILE A 257 18.70 -13.35 8.91
CA ILE A 257 18.12 -12.45 9.91
C ILE A 257 17.34 -11.32 9.24
N THR A 258 17.92 -10.68 8.22
CA THR A 258 17.32 -9.56 7.48
C THR A 258 16.08 -10.02 6.72
N LEU A 259 16.14 -11.15 6.01
CA LEU A 259 15.00 -11.68 5.28
C LEU A 259 13.86 -12.18 6.19
N LYS A 260 14.15 -12.68 7.40
CA LYS A 260 13.11 -12.97 8.39
C LYS A 260 12.39 -11.69 8.85
N ALA A 261 13.11 -10.58 9.06
CA ALA A 261 12.49 -9.31 9.37
C ALA A 261 11.66 -8.74 8.19
N LEU A 262 12.17 -8.89 6.96
CA LEU A 262 11.53 -8.43 5.71
C LEU A 262 10.47 -9.39 5.15
N ALA A 263 10.05 -10.42 5.89
CA ALA A 263 8.99 -11.32 5.46
C ALA A 263 7.66 -10.55 5.24
N LYS A 264 6.98 -10.80 4.11
CA LYS A 264 5.78 -10.05 3.73
C LYS A 264 4.62 -10.30 4.70
N ASP A 265 4.40 -11.56 5.07
CA ASP A 265 3.48 -11.92 6.14
C ASP A 265 4.06 -11.55 7.52
N ARG A 266 3.28 -10.81 8.30
CA ARG A 266 3.54 -10.45 9.70
C ARG A 266 3.63 -11.64 10.66
N THR A 267 3.13 -12.83 10.31
CA THR A 267 3.30 -14.03 11.16
C THR A 267 4.60 -14.78 10.93
N ALA A 268 5.22 -14.62 9.75
CA ALA A 268 6.54 -15.16 9.42
C ALA A 268 7.73 -14.31 9.94
N ARG A 269 7.48 -13.07 10.38
CA ARG A 269 8.49 -12.20 11.00
C ARG A 269 8.83 -12.64 12.43
N TYR A 270 9.84 -11.99 13.03
CA TYR A 270 10.06 -12.04 14.48
C TYR A 270 8.79 -11.63 15.23
N SER A 271 8.48 -12.32 16.33
CA SER A 271 7.27 -12.07 17.12
C SER A 271 7.36 -10.81 17.97
N ASN A 272 8.58 -10.39 18.32
CA ASN A 272 8.88 -9.21 19.14
C ASN A 272 10.35 -8.74 18.90
N ALA A 273 10.67 -7.54 19.37
CA ALA A 273 12.01 -6.94 19.20
C ALA A 273 13.13 -7.71 19.92
N ALA A 274 12.84 -8.36 21.05
CA ALA A 274 13.83 -9.11 21.82
C ALA A 274 14.31 -10.37 21.07
N GLU A 275 13.42 -11.06 20.36
CA GLU A 275 13.74 -12.22 19.50
C GLU A 275 14.68 -11.81 18.35
N PHE A 276 14.38 -10.69 17.68
CA PHE A 276 15.22 -10.14 16.60
C PHE A 276 16.60 -9.72 17.14
N ARG A 277 16.63 -9.00 18.27
CA ARG A 277 17.89 -8.57 18.90
C ARG A 277 18.75 -9.76 19.35
N ALA A 278 18.13 -10.80 19.90
CA ALA A 278 18.85 -12.02 20.30
C ALA A 278 19.53 -12.71 19.11
N ASP A 279 18.86 -12.82 17.95
CA ASP A 279 19.47 -13.41 16.76
C ASP A 279 20.65 -12.57 16.22
N LEU A 280 20.54 -11.24 16.21
CA LEU A 280 21.64 -10.34 15.85
C LEU A 280 22.85 -10.49 16.79
N GLU A 281 22.62 -10.44 18.10
CA GLU A 281 23.70 -10.59 19.08
C GLU A 281 24.31 -12.01 19.06
N ASN A 282 23.55 -13.03 18.67
CA ASN A 282 24.04 -14.40 18.48
C ASN A 282 24.88 -14.53 17.20
N ALA A 283 24.51 -13.82 16.12
CA ALA A 283 25.28 -13.83 14.87
C ALA A 283 26.72 -13.34 15.07
N VAL A 284 26.89 -12.20 15.75
CA VAL A 284 28.23 -11.65 16.11
C VAL A 284 29.02 -12.59 17.02
N ARG A 285 28.32 -13.33 17.90
CA ARG A 285 28.94 -14.30 18.82
C ARG A 285 29.18 -15.69 18.22
N GLY A 286 28.84 -15.93 16.94
CA GLY A 286 28.93 -17.24 16.29
C GLY A 286 27.98 -18.30 16.89
N GLY A 287 26.90 -17.87 17.54
CA GLY A 287 25.88 -18.72 18.16
C GLY A 287 24.82 -19.23 17.18
N SER A 288 23.94 -20.11 17.67
CA SER A 288 22.76 -20.54 16.92
C SER A 288 21.70 -19.45 16.88
N ILE A 289 21.17 -19.16 15.69
CA ILE A 289 20.07 -18.21 15.47
C ILE A 289 18.74 -18.93 15.15
N THR A 290 17.62 -18.28 15.42
CA THR A 290 16.26 -18.78 15.15
C THR A 290 15.81 -18.57 13.70
N ALA A 291 16.39 -17.61 12.97
CA ALA A 291 15.99 -17.35 11.59
C ALA A 291 16.24 -18.59 10.70
N PRO A 292 15.28 -18.97 9.83
CA PRO A 292 15.39 -20.18 9.02
C PRO A 292 16.56 -20.12 8.02
N ALA A 293 16.98 -21.26 7.50
CA ALA A 293 17.91 -21.31 6.38
C ALA A 293 17.27 -20.73 5.11
N LEU A 294 18.05 -20.08 4.24
CA LEU A 294 17.55 -19.33 3.09
C LEU A 294 16.63 -20.16 2.16
N GLY A 295 16.96 -21.43 1.93
CA GLY A 295 16.13 -22.34 1.11
C GLY A 295 14.74 -22.65 1.70
N VAL A 296 14.56 -22.53 3.02
CA VAL A 296 13.24 -22.69 3.67
C VAL A 296 12.49 -21.35 3.70
N ALA A 297 13.21 -20.24 3.86
CA ALA A 297 12.63 -18.90 3.81
C ALA A 297 12.03 -18.56 2.43
N ALA A 298 12.71 -18.95 1.34
CA ALA A 298 12.22 -18.77 -0.03
C ALA A 298 10.90 -19.54 -0.29
N ALA A 299 10.79 -20.77 0.21
CA ALA A 299 9.57 -21.56 0.10
C ALA A 299 8.38 -20.94 0.88
N ALA A 300 8.63 -20.42 2.09
CA ALA A 300 7.62 -19.73 2.87
C ALA A 300 7.19 -18.38 2.25
N ALA A 301 8.13 -17.63 1.66
CA ALA A 301 7.84 -16.39 0.95
C ALA A 301 6.95 -16.60 -0.29
N GLY A 302 7.19 -17.67 -1.06
CA GLY A 302 6.34 -18.05 -2.21
C GLY A 302 4.89 -18.35 -1.81
N LEU A 303 4.68 -19.10 -0.72
CA LEU A 303 3.35 -19.40 -0.19
C LEU A 303 2.60 -18.13 0.28
N GLY A 304 3.29 -17.20 0.94
CA GLY A 304 2.70 -15.93 1.38
C GLY A 304 2.32 -14.99 0.23
N ALA A 305 3.07 -14.99 -0.88
CA ALA A 305 2.76 -14.21 -2.07
C ALA A 305 1.49 -14.72 -2.79
N ALA A 306 1.32 -16.05 -2.84
CA ALA A 306 0.12 -16.68 -3.39
C ALA A 306 -1.14 -16.38 -2.56
N ALA A 307 -1.06 -16.47 -1.23
CA ALA A 307 -2.18 -16.13 -0.34
C ALA A 307 -2.64 -14.66 -0.51
N ALA A 308 -1.69 -13.73 -0.67
CA ALA A 308 -2.00 -12.32 -0.93
C ALA A 308 -2.53 -12.03 -2.35
N ALA A 309 -2.61 -13.02 -3.25
CA ALA A 309 -3.28 -12.89 -4.55
C ALA A 309 -4.78 -13.19 -4.47
N ALA A 310 -5.23 -14.00 -3.50
CA ALA A 310 -6.63 -14.41 -3.38
C ALA A 310 -7.56 -13.33 -2.79
N ASP A 311 -7.06 -12.43 -1.93
CA ASP A 311 -7.87 -11.51 -1.12
C ASP A 311 -8.12 -10.11 -1.74
N LEU A 312 -7.74 -9.90 -3.01
CA LEU A 312 -7.93 -8.60 -3.70
C LEU A 312 -8.47 -8.78 -5.13
N GLN A 313 -9.66 -9.37 -5.25
CA GLN A 313 -10.45 -9.30 -6.48
C GLN A 313 -11.04 -7.88 -6.64
N PRO A 314 -10.79 -7.17 -7.76
CA PRO A 314 -11.43 -5.87 -8.00
C PRO A 314 -12.90 -6.07 -8.35
N THR A 315 -13.81 -5.82 -7.40
CA THR A 315 -15.26 -5.74 -7.68
C THR A 315 -15.56 -4.48 -8.48
N MET A 316 -15.46 -4.59 -9.80
CA MET A 316 -15.90 -3.54 -10.73
C MET A 316 -17.43 -3.49 -10.72
N VAL A 317 -17.97 -2.51 -9.99
CA VAL A 317 -19.42 -2.25 -9.97
C VAL A 317 -19.80 -1.44 -11.21
N GLU A 318 -20.30 -2.11 -12.25
CA GLU A 318 -20.91 -1.42 -13.39
C GLU A 318 -22.11 -0.58 -12.92
N SER A 319 -22.01 0.74 -13.10
CA SER A 319 -23.13 1.65 -12.85
C SER A 319 -24.15 1.61 -13.99
N ALA A 320 -24.99 0.58 -14.00
CA ALA A 320 -26.19 0.55 -14.84
C ALA A 320 -27.28 1.44 -14.24
N THR A 321 -27.57 2.57 -14.89
CA THR A 321 -28.66 3.49 -14.54
C THR A 321 -30.03 2.80 -14.59
N GLN A 322 -30.59 2.44 -13.44
CA GLN A 322 -32.04 2.21 -13.29
C GLN A 322 -32.61 2.81 -11.99
N VAL A 323 -33.89 3.12 -12.05
CA VAL A 323 -34.62 4.00 -11.14
C VAL A 323 -35.58 3.16 -10.29
N MET A 324 -35.57 3.29 -8.96
CA MET A 324 -36.81 3.39 -8.16
C MET A 324 -36.61 3.64 -6.64
N ALA A 325 -37.54 4.47 -6.15
CA ALA A 325 -37.99 4.81 -4.79
C ALA A 325 -37.48 4.05 -3.53
N PRO A 326 -37.41 4.76 -2.37
CA PRO A 326 -37.00 4.17 -1.09
C PRO A 326 -38.11 3.34 -0.43
N THR A 327 -37.74 2.27 0.29
CA THR A 327 -38.63 1.57 1.23
C THR A 327 -37.96 1.41 2.59
N ALA A 328 -38.78 1.50 3.64
CA ALA A 328 -38.38 1.74 5.02
C ALA A 328 -37.58 0.61 5.69
N ALA A 329 -36.73 1.00 6.64
CA ALA A 329 -36.09 0.09 7.58
C ALA A 329 -37.09 -0.44 8.64
N ALA A 330 -36.93 -1.71 9.03
CA ALA A 330 -37.60 -2.30 10.19
C ALA A 330 -36.77 -2.10 11.48
N PRO A 331 -37.39 -2.12 12.68
CA PRO A 331 -36.85 -1.42 13.84
C PRO A 331 -36.21 -2.29 14.93
N ASN A 332 -35.38 -1.66 15.76
CA ASN A 332 -34.74 -2.23 16.94
C ASN A 332 -35.66 -2.10 18.19
N PRO A 333 -35.82 -3.10 19.06
CA PRO A 333 -36.81 -3.05 20.15
C PRO A 333 -36.23 -2.71 21.54
N TRP A 334 -36.63 -1.57 22.12
CA TRP A 334 -36.91 -1.48 23.57
C TRP A 334 -37.71 -0.21 23.97
N ALA A 335 -38.53 -0.34 25.01
CA ALA A 335 -39.15 0.72 25.83
C ALA A 335 -40.37 1.53 25.27
N THR A 336 -41.55 0.93 25.46
CA THR A 336 -42.80 1.50 26.03
C THR A 336 -42.63 2.87 26.76
N SER A 337 -43.56 3.84 26.75
CA SER A 337 -44.99 3.66 27.06
C SER A 337 -45.94 4.89 26.89
N VAL A 338 -47.22 4.57 26.61
CA VAL A 338 -48.52 5.30 26.79
C VAL A 338 -48.88 6.56 25.97
N ALA A 339 -50.09 6.53 25.39
CA ALA A 339 -50.82 7.57 24.63
C ALA A 339 -51.96 8.18 25.51
N PRO A 340 -53.04 8.87 25.02
CA PRO A 340 -53.42 9.39 23.69
C PRO A 340 -53.62 10.94 23.72
N ALA A 341 -54.32 11.69 22.84
CA ALA A 341 -55.30 11.41 21.77
C ALA A 341 -55.37 12.51 20.67
N VAL A 342 -56.44 12.48 19.86
CA VAL A 342 -56.81 13.35 18.70
C VAL A 342 -58.38 13.40 18.65
N PRO A 343 -59.14 13.98 17.68
CA PRO A 343 -58.86 14.85 16.51
C PRO A 343 -59.95 15.99 16.33
N PRO A 344 -60.40 16.40 15.12
CA PRO A 344 -59.74 17.18 14.06
C PRO A 344 -60.53 18.43 13.60
N GLY A 345 -60.00 19.20 12.63
CA GLY A 345 -60.85 19.84 11.61
C GLY A 345 -60.31 21.11 10.94
N ASP A 346 -60.04 21.04 9.64
CA ASP A 346 -60.02 22.16 8.69
C ASP A 346 -61.06 21.86 7.59
N PRO A 347 -61.77 22.86 7.02
CA PRO A 347 -61.26 23.47 5.78
C PRO A 347 -61.54 24.98 5.56
N VAL A 348 -60.62 25.57 4.77
CA VAL A 348 -60.67 26.78 3.89
C VAL A 348 -62.00 27.03 3.13
N PRO A 349 -62.23 28.18 2.44
CA PRO A 349 -61.49 29.46 2.39
C PRO A 349 -62.37 30.74 2.49
N GLY A 350 -61.78 31.96 2.47
CA GLY A 350 -62.53 33.18 2.11
C GLY A 350 -61.90 34.54 2.43
N GLU A 351 -61.48 35.23 1.35
CA GLU A 351 -61.52 36.69 1.14
C GLU A 351 -60.47 37.62 1.81
N ASP A 352 -59.89 38.47 0.97
CA ASP A 352 -58.88 39.49 1.25
C ASP A 352 -59.49 40.79 1.80
N GLU A 353 -58.80 41.50 2.70
CA GLU A 353 -58.87 42.97 2.80
C GLU A 353 -57.62 43.56 3.52
N GLU A 354 -57.26 44.80 3.20
CA GLU A 354 -55.90 45.36 3.39
C GLU A 354 -55.59 46.01 4.78
N GLU A 355 -54.31 46.33 5.01
CA GLU A 355 -53.73 46.94 6.22
C GLU A 355 -54.39 48.26 6.70
N PRO A 356 -54.11 48.65 7.96
CA PRO A 356 -53.43 49.94 8.13
C PRO A 356 -52.11 49.91 8.92
N LYS A 357 -51.14 50.71 8.46
CA LYS A 357 -49.76 50.84 8.96
C LYS A 357 -49.63 51.79 10.16
N SER A 358 -48.60 51.57 11.00
CA SER A 358 -47.63 52.57 11.55
C SER A 358 -47.10 52.08 12.90
N ARG A 359 -45.79 51.92 13.14
CA ARG A 359 -44.76 52.99 13.08
C ARG A 359 -43.53 52.62 12.25
N LYS A 360 -43.46 53.17 11.03
CA LYS A 360 -42.21 53.26 10.26
C LYS A 360 -41.47 54.53 10.69
N GLY A 361 -40.21 54.41 11.13
CA GLY A 361 -39.39 55.56 11.51
C GLY A 361 -38.01 55.18 12.06
N LEU A 362 -37.94 54.22 12.97
CA LEU A 362 -36.66 53.78 13.58
C LEU A 362 -35.92 52.71 12.76
N MET A 363 -36.66 51.88 12.01
CA MET A 363 -36.08 50.74 11.30
C MET A 363 -35.43 51.12 9.96
N TRP A 364 -35.96 52.14 9.27
CA TRP A 364 -35.42 52.58 7.97
C TRP A 364 -34.15 53.42 8.09
N THR A 365 -33.94 54.14 9.20
CA THR A 365 -32.65 54.79 9.49
C THR A 365 -31.56 53.77 9.79
N LEU A 366 -31.87 52.73 10.57
CA LEU A 366 -30.93 51.63 10.85
C LEU A 366 -30.59 50.81 9.60
N ILE A 367 -31.57 50.53 8.73
CA ILE A 367 -31.31 49.86 7.45
C ILE A 367 -30.52 50.77 6.48
N ALA A 368 -30.81 52.07 6.41
CA ALA A 368 -30.04 52.99 5.56
C ALA A 368 -28.59 53.15 6.03
N ILE A 369 -28.35 53.26 7.34
CA ILE A 369 -27.00 53.26 7.93
C ILE A 369 -26.32 51.91 7.72
N GLY A 370 -27.05 50.79 7.89
CA GLY A 370 -26.54 49.45 7.64
C GLY A 370 -26.15 49.22 6.18
N VAL A 371 -26.95 49.69 5.22
CA VAL A 371 -26.65 49.57 3.78
C VAL A 371 -25.55 50.55 3.34
N LEU A 372 -25.47 51.76 3.91
CA LEU A 372 -24.34 52.67 3.65
C LEU A 372 -23.04 52.16 4.29
N ALA A 373 -23.11 51.59 5.50
CA ALA A 373 -21.97 50.95 6.13
C ALA A 373 -21.55 49.68 5.38
N LEU A 374 -22.50 48.85 4.92
CA LEU A 374 -22.19 47.65 4.13
C LEU A 374 -21.68 48.01 2.73
N ALA A 375 -22.20 49.06 2.08
CA ALA A 375 -21.66 49.56 0.81
C ALA A 375 -20.29 50.22 0.99
N ALA A 376 -20.04 50.91 2.11
CA ALA A 376 -18.73 51.43 2.47
C ALA A 376 -17.75 50.31 2.81
N ILE A 377 -18.19 49.24 3.48
CA ILE A 377 -17.38 48.05 3.80
C ILE A 377 -17.12 47.23 2.53
N ILE A 378 -18.07 47.10 1.59
CA ILE A 378 -17.86 46.44 0.30
C ILE A 378 -16.95 47.28 -0.60
N THR A 379 -17.14 48.60 -0.67
CA THR A 379 -16.24 49.50 -1.40
C THR A 379 -14.85 49.53 -0.77
N MET A 380 -14.74 49.53 0.56
CA MET A 380 -13.48 49.44 1.29
C MET A 380 -12.83 48.06 1.12
N LEU A 381 -13.60 46.96 1.11
CA LEU A 381 -13.08 45.63 0.78
C LEU A 381 -12.62 45.57 -0.67
N VAL A 382 -13.33 46.13 -1.65
CA VAL A 382 -12.89 46.12 -3.07
C VAL A 382 -11.70 47.05 -3.32
N ILE A 383 -11.52 48.11 -2.53
CA ILE A 383 -10.34 48.99 -2.59
C ILE A 383 -9.15 48.40 -1.81
N ASN A 384 -9.40 47.62 -0.75
CA ASN A 384 -8.39 47.06 0.16
C ASN A 384 -8.19 45.54 -0.02
N SER A 385 -8.86 44.92 -1.01
CA SER A 385 -8.61 43.58 -1.56
C SER A 385 -7.77 43.63 -2.83
N GLN A 386 -7.19 44.79 -3.16
CA GLN A 386 -5.82 44.79 -3.67
C GLN A 386 -4.90 44.42 -2.50
N GLY A 387 -4.99 43.16 -2.08
CA GLY A 387 -3.86 42.55 -1.41
C GLY A 387 -2.72 42.52 -2.43
N GLU A 388 -1.50 42.76 -1.96
CA GLU A 388 -0.33 42.41 -2.73
C GLU A 388 -0.35 40.88 -2.85
N GLU A 389 -0.87 40.38 -3.98
CA GLU A 389 -0.63 39.02 -4.41
C GLU A 389 0.90 38.89 -4.46
N GLU A 390 1.50 38.09 -3.57
CA GLU A 390 2.89 37.72 -3.76
C GLU A 390 2.98 37.09 -5.15
N PRO A 391 3.84 37.60 -6.04
CA PRO A 391 3.71 37.36 -7.46
C PRO A 391 3.90 35.86 -7.73
N THR A 392 2.81 35.19 -8.09
CA THR A 392 2.85 33.77 -8.47
C THR A 392 3.64 33.57 -9.76
N THR A 393 3.82 34.65 -10.53
CA THR A 393 4.63 34.72 -11.74
C THR A 393 5.96 35.43 -11.50
N GLY A 394 7.06 34.78 -11.87
CA GLY A 394 8.37 35.39 -12.03
C GLY A 394 8.58 35.87 -13.48
N THR A 395 9.58 36.71 -13.71
CA THR A 395 10.05 37.00 -15.09
C THR A 395 11.20 36.06 -15.44
N VAL A 396 11.05 35.26 -16.49
CA VAL A 396 12.12 34.37 -16.97
C VAL A 396 13.36 35.20 -17.34
N PRO A 397 14.56 34.91 -16.82
CA PRO A 397 15.73 35.74 -17.04
C PRO A 397 16.16 35.76 -18.52
N THR A 398 16.45 36.94 -19.05
CA THR A 398 16.99 37.07 -20.42
C THR A 398 18.48 36.70 -20.43
N LEU A 399 18.79 35.53 -20.97
CA LEU A 399 20.15 35.03 -21.12
C LEU A 399 20.80 35.55 -22.43
N SER A 400 22.13 35.58 -22.45
CA SER A 400 22.95 36.04 -23.58
C SER A 400 23.60 34.86 -24.29
N ALA A 401 23.77 34.92 -25.61
CA ALA A 401 24.31 33.81 -26.41
C ALA A 401 25.65 33.22 -25.93
N GLY A 402 26.50 34.02 -25.27
CA GLY A 402 27.77 33.58 -24.68
C GLY A 402 27.71 33.15 -23.21
N VAL A 403 26.53 32.84 -22.66
CA VAL A 403 26.37 32.29 -21.30
C VAL A 403 26.75 30.80 -21.30
N THR A 404 27.43 30.33 -20.26
CA THR A 404 27.67 28.88 -20.09
C THR A 404 26.42 28.17 -19.53
N PRO A 405 26.29 26.84 -19.65
CA PRO A 405 25.22 26.08 -18.99
C PRO A 405 25.16 26.32 -17.48
N GLU A 406 26.32 26.34 -16.82
CA GLU A 406 26.47 26.61 -15.38
C GLU A 406 25.95 28.02 -15.00
N GLU A 407 26.25 29.05 -15.80
CA GLU A 407 25.74 30.40 -15.59
C GLU A 407 24.24 30.53 -15.94
N ALA A 408 23.73 29.70 -16.86
CA ALA A 408 22.31 29.66 -17.23
C ALA A 408 21.48 29.02 -16.11
N GLU A 409 21.91 27.86 -15.61
CA GLU A 409 21.33 27.18 -14.44
C GLU A 409 21.26 28.13 -13.24
N GLN A 410 22.39 28.77 -12.89
CA GLN A 410 22.44 29.68 -11.76
C GLN A 410 21.44 30.84 -11.92
N ARG A 411 21.39 31.50 -13.08
CA ARG A 411 20.48 32.64 -13.30
C ARG A 411 19.01 32.24 -13.32
N ILE A 412 18.68 31.04 -13.83
CA ILE A 412 17.31 30.51 -13.87
C ILE A 412 16.85 30.14 -12.45
N THR A 413 17.71 29.50 -11.67
CA THR A 413 17.41 29.10 -10.28
C THR A 413 17.36 30.31 -9.33
N ASP A 414 18.27 31.27 -9.48
CA ASP A 414 18.25 32.56 -8.73
C ASP A 414 16.98 33.38 -9.03
N ALA A 415 16.37 33.20 -10.21
CA ALA A 415 15.09 33.80 -10.60
C ALA A 415 13.85 33.02 -10.12
N GLY A 416 14.04 31.89 -9.41
CA GLY A 416 12.96 31.10 -8.81
C GLY A 416 12.31 30.08 -9.74
N PHE A 417 13.01 29.62 -10.77
CA PHE A 417 12.55 28.59 -11.73
C PHE A 417 13.37 27.31 -11.62
N GLU A 418 12.80 26.18 -12.06
CA GLU A 418 13.57 24.94 -12.24
C GLU A 418 14.35 24.98 -13.56
N TYR A 419 15.60 24.53 -13.56
CA TYR A 419 16.44 24.47 -14.77
C TYR A 419 16.28 23.14 -15.50
N ALA A 420 16.12 23.20 -16.83
CA ALA A 420 16.34 22.06 -17.72
C ALA A 420 17.24 22.47 -18.88
N GLU A 421 18.05 21.53 -19.39
CA GLU A 421 18.89 21.73 -20.56
C GLU A 421 18.32 20.97 -21.76
N ALA A 422 18.34 21.60 -22.94
CA ALA A 422 18.02 20.97 -24.22
C ALA A 422 18.97 21.43 -25.33
N ILE A 423 19.02 20.67 -26.42
CA ILE A 423 19.80 21.02 -27.60
C ILE A 423 18.89 21.68 -28.64
N ASP A 424 19.27 22.88 -29.11
CA ASP A 424 18.63 23.54 -30.23
C ASP A 424 19.07 22.92 -31.55
N GLN A 425 18.19 22.10 -32.12
CA GLN A 425 18.42 21.40 -33.39
C GLN A 425 18.22 22.31 -34.62
N GLU A 426 17.63 23.50 -34.45
CA GLU A 426 17.36 24.44 -35.55
C GLU A 426 18.43 25.53 -35.66
N SER A 427 19.36 25.60 -34.71
CA SER A 427 20.37 26.66 -34.64
C SER A 427 21.56 26.40 -35.57
N THR A 428 22.03 27.46 -36.23
CA THR A 428 23.27 27.46 -37.01
C THR A 428 24.48 28.02 -36.24
N GLU A 429 24.30 28.39 -34.98
CA GLU A 429 25.37 28.92 -34.12
C GLU A 429 26.36 27.81 -33.73
N ALA A 430 27.55 28.18 -33.26
CA ALA A 430 28.57 27.21 -32.83
C ALA A 430 28.05 26.32 -31.67
N GLU A 431 28.54 25.08 -31.61
CA GLU A 431 28.18 24.11 -30.57
C GLU A 431 28.32 24.70 -29.16
N GLY A 432 27.32 24.46 -28.30
CA GLY A 432 27.29 24.99 -26.94
C GLY A 432 26.97 26.49 -26.81
N THR A 433 26.68 27.19 -27.91
CA THR A 433 26.16 28.57 -27.87
C THR A 433 24.72 28.57 -27.39
N PHE A 434 24.38 29.35 -26.37
CA PHE A 434 22.98 29.53 -25.92
C PHE A 434 22.15 30.19 -27.02
N THR A 435 20.94 29.68 -27.29
CA THR A 435 20.08 30.15 -28.37
C THR A 435 18.78 30.78 -27.87
N LYS A 436 18.06 30.09 -26.99
CA LYS A 436 16.73 30.48 -26.47
C LYS A 436 16.41 29.78 -25.15
N THR A 437 15.46 30.31 -24.41
CA THR A 437 14.77 29.56 -23.35
C THR A 437 13.33 29.27 -23.77
N ASP A 438 12.72 28.23 -23.19
CA ASP A 438 11.27 28.01 -23.19
C ASP A 438 10.80 27.81 -21.74
N PRO A 439 9.96 28.70 -21.17
CA PRO A 439 9.42 29.92 -21.76
C PRO A 439 10.49 30.97 -22.13
N ALA A 440 10.17 31.86 -23.07
CA ALA A 440 11.14 32.81 -23.62
C ALA A 440 11.60 33.86 -22.60
N GLY A 441 12.91 34.15 -22.57
CA GLY A 441 13.50 35.13 -21.64
C GLY A 441 12.83 36.51 -21.75
N GLY A 442 12.39 37.05 -20.62
CA GLY A 442 11.59 38.28 -20.51
C GLY A 442 10.07 38.06 -20.49
N THR A 443 9.58 36.81 -20.58
CA THR A 443 8.17 36.47 -20.34
C THR A 443 7.89 36.23 -18.86
N GLU A 444 6.63 36.39 -18.46
CA GLU A 444 6.15 35.96 -17.15
C GLU A 444 5.78 34.47 -17.18
N ALA A 445 6.24 33.72 -16.18
CA ALA A 445 5.95 32.31 -15.99
C ALA A 445 5.80 32.00 -14.49
N ASP A 446 5.05 30.97 -14.12
CA ASP A 446 4.80 30.65 -12.71
C ASP A 446 6.09 30.28 -11.97
N LEU A 447 6.29 30.79 -10.76
CA LEU A 447 7.47 30.47 -9.94
C LEU A 447 7.50 28.98 -9.62
N GLY A 448 8.68 28.37 -9.73
CA GLY A 448 8.87 26.92 -9.66
C GLY A 448 8.50 26.15 -10.93
N SER A 449 8.10 26.82 -12.02
CA SER A 449 7.99 26.16 -13.33
C SER A 449 9.37 25.90 -13.94
N THR A 450 9.45 24.88 -14.81
CA THR A 450 10.68 24.53 -15.52
C THR A 450 10.94 25.46 -16.70
N VAL A 451 12.08 26.15 -16.68
CA VAL A 451 12.61 26.91 -17.82
C VAL A 451 13.68 26.06 -18.50
N THR A 452 13.44 25.66 -19.74
CA THR A 452 14.39 24.90 -20.54
C THR A 452 15.33 25.86 -21.28
N ALA A 453 16.63 25.80 -21.02
CA ALA A 453 17.65 26.50 -21.78
C ALA A 453 18.12 25.64 -22.98
N PHE A 454 18.10 26.23 -24.17
CA PHE A 454 18.50 25.57 -25.41
C PHE A 454 19.91 26.03 -25.84
N PHE A 455 20.76 25.06 -26.17
CA PHE A 455 22.13 25.28 -26.65
C PHE A 455 22.31 24.67 -28.05
N SER A 456 23.00 25.37 -28.96
CA SER A 456 23.14 24.94 -30.35
C SER A 456 23.84 23.58 -30.48
N ALA A 457 23.30 22.71 -31.34
CA ALA A 457 23.95 21.46 -31.78
C ALA A 457 25.21 21.69 -32.64
N GLY A 458 25.44 22.92 -33.09
CA GLY A 458 26.48 23.25 -34.07
C GLY A 458 26.02 23.04 -35.52
N PRO A 459 26.68 23.69 -36.50
CA PRO A 459 26.33 23.59 -37.92
C PRO A 459 26.64 22.21 -38.56
N ASP A 460 27.39 21.35 -37.87
CA ASP A 460 27.78 20.00 -38.31
C ASP A 460 26.95 18.89 -37.61
N ALA A 461 25.69 19.18 -37.27
CA ALA A 461 24.80 18.24 -36.60
C ALA A 461 24.35 17.07 -37.51
N VAL A 462 24.31 15.87 -36.94
CA VAL A 462 24.08 14.58 -37.60
C VAL A 462 22.90 13.87 -36.94
N VAL A 463 21.87 13.54 -37.74
CA VAL A 463 20.73 12.74 -37.28
C VAL A 463 21.09 11.26 -37.24
N ILE A 464 20.98 10.62 -36.07
CA ILE A 464 21.26 9.20 -35.85
C ILE A 464 20.26 8.36 -36.66
N GLN A 465 20.75 7.52 -37.58
CA GLN A 465 19.90 6.59 -38.33
C GLN A 465 19.41 5.42 -37.47
N ASP A 466 18.20 4.95 -37.75
CA ASP A 466 17.69 3.71 -37.18
C ASP A 466 18.45 2.51 -37.75
N VAL A 467 19.06 1.76 -36.84
CA VAL A 467 19.84 0.55 -37.11
C VAL A 467 19.21 -0.71 -36.51
N ARG A 468 18.00 -0.62 -35.93
CA ARG A 468 17.31 -1.76 -35.29
C ARG A 468 17.17 -2.94 -36.26
N GLY A 469 17.44 -4.14 -35.74
CA GLY A 469 17.37 -5.40 -36.49
C GLY A 469 18.55 -5.68 -37.43
N LYS A 470 19.52 -4.76 -37.58
CA LYS A 470 20.76 -5.00 -38.33
C LYS A 470 21.79 -5.72 -37.47
N SER A 471 22.74 -6.44 -38.07
CA SER A 471 23.87 -6.97 -37.31
C SER A 471 24.69 -5.85 -36.65
N GLN A 472 25.37 -6.15 -35.54
CA GLN A 472 26.19 -5.17 -34.82
C GLN A 472 27.21 -4.46 -35.73
N ASP A 473 27.80 -5.19 -36.70
CA ASP A 473 28.78 -4.65 -37.64
C ASP A 473 28.15 -3.76 -38.72
N GLU A 474 26.98 -4.11 -39.25
CA GLU A 474 26.24 -3.25 -40.19
C GLU A 474 25.72 -1.98 -39.49
N ALA A 475 25.21 -2.12 -38.27
CA ALA A 475 24.77 -0.99 -37.44
C ALA A 475 25.92 -0.02 -37.16
N ARG A 476 27.09 -0.55 -36.77
CA ARG A 476 28.33 0.23 -36.59
C ARG A 476 28.74 0.95 -37.87
N GLN A 477 28.83 0.24 -39.00
CA GLN A 477 29.21 0.82 -40.29
C GLN A 477 28.29 1.96 -40.74
N ILE A 478 26.98 1.85 -40.49
CA ILE A 478 26.02 2.90 -40.83
C ILE A 478 26.25 4.15 -39.99
N LEU A 479 26.37 4.01 -38.67
CA LEU A 479 26.59 5.13 -37.74
C LEU A 479 27.96 5.80 -37.96
N GLU A 480 29.02 5.01 -38.13
CA GLU A 480 30.37 5.51 -38.45
C GLU A 480 30.41 6.23 -39.81
N ALA A 481 29.63 5.79 -40.80
CA ALA A 481 29.49 6.48 -42.08
C ALA A 481 28.76 7.84 -41.96
N GLN A 482 28.06 8.11 -40.85
CA GLN A 482 27.55 9.45 -40.53
C GLN A 482 28.58 10.33 -39.79
N GLY A 483 29.79 9.81 -39.52
CA GLY A 483 30.81 10.49 -38.74
C GLY A 483 30.64 10.36 -37.23
N LEU A 484 29.86 9.38 -36.75
CA LEU A 484 29.65 9.12 -35.31
C LEU A 484 30.62 8.05 -34.80
N GLN A 485 30.98 8.11 -33.52
CA GLN A 485 31.79 7.10 -32.85
C GLN A 485 30.88 6.06 -32.17
N VAL A 486 31.09 4.77 -32.39
CA VAL A 486 30.18 3.72 -31.87
C VAL A 486 30.81 2.91 -30.74
N THR A 487 30.20 2.96 -29.57
CA THR A 487 30.51 2.08 -28.42
C THR A 487 29.45 0.99 -28.26
N SER A 488 29.72 -0.05 -27.47
CA SER A 488 28.72 -1.09 -27.17
C SER A 488 28.18 -0.97 -25.75
N GLY A 489 26.85 -0.90 -25.63
CA GLY A 489 26.13 -0.78 -24.36
C GLY A 489 25.82 -2.12 -23.66
N GLY A 490 26.15 -3.24 -24.30
CA GLY A 490 25.79 -4.59 -23.83
C GLY A 490 24.57 -5.16 -24.56
N SER A 491 24.03 -6.26 -24.02
CA SER A 491 22.91 -7.00 -24.60
C SER A 491 21.67 -6.94 -23.72
N GLU A 492 20.50 -6.75 -24.33
CA GLU A 492 19.18 -6.68 -23.67
C GLU A 492 18.20 -7.69 -24.27
N ASP A 493 17.19 -8.11 -23.50
CA ASP A 493 16.19 -9.10 -23.92
C ASP A 493 15.18 -8.47 -24.91
N SER A 494 14.80 -9.23 -25.94
CA SER A 494 13.88 -8.78 -26.99
C SER A 494 13.10 -9.96 -27.57
N LYS A 495 11.81 -9.76 -27.82
CA LYS A 495 10.92 -10.76 -28.44
C LYS A 495 10.90 -10.73 -29.97
N ASP A 496 11.51 -9.71 -30.58
CA ASP A 496 11.33 -9.34 -31.98
C ASP A 496 12.64 -9.03 -32.73
N VAL A 497 13.75 -8.79 -32.02
CA VAL A 497 15.08 -8.58 -32.60
C VAL A 497 15.91 -9.85 -32.44
N ALA A 498 16.35 -10.42 -33.55
CA ALA A 498 17.21 -11.60 -33.57
C ALA A 498 18.48 -11.38 -32.72
N LYS A 499 18.96 -12.45 -32.07
CA LYS A 499 20.18 -12.44 -31.27
C LYS A 499 21.36 -11.75 -31.98
N ASP A 500 22.13 -10.97 -31.23
CA ASP A 500 23.32 -10.22 -31.65
C ASP A 500 23.04 -9.08 -32.68
N ALA A 501 21.78 -8.88 -33.09
CA ALA A 501 21.35 -7.72 -33.87
C ALA A 501 21.06 -6.51 -32.96
N ALA A 502 21.19 -5.30 -33.51
CA ALA A 502 20.98 -4.05 -32.80
C ALA A 502 19.52 -3.89 -32.37
N THR A 503 19.30 -3.53 -31.10
CA THR A 503 17.96 -3.25 -30.54
C THR A 503 17.66 -1.75 -30.55
N ARG A 504 18.60 -0.94 -30.06
CA ARG A 504 18.50 0.52 -29.98
C ARG A 504 19.88 1.18 -29.91
N THR A 505 19.88 2.50 -30.06
CA THR A 505 21.05 3.36 -29.81
C THR A 505 20.78 4.32 -28.65
N GLU A 506 21.84 4.87 -28.08
CA GLU A 506 21.79 5.94 -27.09
C GLU A 506 22.93 6.95 -27.35
N PRO A 507 22.67 8.19 -27.78
CA PRO A 507 21.34 8.79 -27.99
C PRO A 507 20.46 8.07 -29.03
N ALA A 508 19.15 8.29 -28.95
CA ALA A 508 18.15 7.49 -29.66
C ALA A 508 18.13 7.78 -31.17
N ALA A 509 17.77 6.77 -31.96
CA ALA A 509 17.59 6.94 -33.40
C ALA A 509 16.57 8.05 -33.71
N GLY A 510 16.91 8.90 -34.69
CA GLY A 510 16.16 10.11 -35.04
C GLY A 510 16.57 11.36 -34.26
N GLN A 511 17.36 11.26 -33.17
CA GLN A 511 17.93 12.43 -32.51
C GLN A 511 19.11 13.00 -33.32
N SER A 512 19.30 14.33 -33.25
CA SER A 512 20.43 15.03 -33.86
C SER A 512 21.53 15.24 -32.83
N VAL A 513 22.79 14.92 -33.18
CA VAL A 513 23.98 15.04 -32.33
C VAL A 513 25.12 15.69 -33.11
N ALA A 514 26.09 16.33 -32.46
CA ALA A 514 27.24 16.92 -33.14
C ALA A 514 28.07 15.85 -33.90
N GLY A 515 28.60 16.17 -35.07
CA GLY A 515 29.50 15.27 -35.80
C GLY A 515 30.70 14.85 -34.94
N GLY A 516 31.02 13.56 -34.92
CA GLY A 516 32.03 12.99 -34.01
C GLY A 516 31.51 12.54 -32.64
N SER A 517 30.24 12.78 -32.29
CA SER A 517 29.64 12.31 -31.03
C SER A 517 29.72 10.80 -30.86
N THR A 518 29.72 10.36 -29.60
CA THR A 518 29.64 8.93 -29.26
C THR A 518 28.20 8.47 -29.17
N VAL A 519 27.89 7.38 -29.86
CA VAL A 519 26.60 6.66 -29.82
C VAL A 519 26.83 5.26 -29.27
N THR A 520 26.11 4.92 -28.22
CA THR A 520 26.13 3.60 -27.59
C THR A 520 25.14 2.67 -28.31
N LEU A 521 25.61 1.53 -28.79
CA LEU A 521 24.81 0.52 -29.50
C LEU A 521 24.49 -0.67 -28.58
N PHE A 522 23.20 -0.95 -28.39
CA PHE A 522 22.72 -2.12 -27.65
C PHE A 522 22.29 -3.23 -28.63
N THR A 523 22.50 -4.49 -28.24
CA THR A 523 22.15 -5.66 -29.06
C THR A 523 21.18 -6.61 -28.34
N SER A 524 20.52 -7.48 -29.09
CA SER A 524 19.63 -8.50 -28.53
C SER A 524 20.41 -9.65 -27.90
N SER A 525 20.08 -10.01 -26.66
CA SER A 525 20.61 -11.19 -25.96
C SER A 525 20.20 -12.51 -26.62
N GLY A 526 19.14 -12.49 -27.45
CA GLY A 526 18.47 -13.69 -27.96
C GLY A 526 17.51 -14.34 -26.96
N LEU A 527 17.22 -13.67 -25.84
CA LEU A 527 16.29 -14.11 -24.81
C LEU A 527 15.02 -13.25 -24.77
N VAL A 528 13.97 -13.80 -24.20
CA VAL A 528 12.65 -13.19 -23.97
C VAL A 528 12.27 -13.41 -22.51
N ALA A 529 11.72 -12.39 -21.85
CA ALA A 529 11.17 -12.55 -20.50
C ALA A 529 9.83 -13.32 -20.55
N LEU A 530 9.84 -14.55 -20.01
CA LEU A 530 8.65 -15.36 -19.77
C LEU A 530 8.05 -14.97 -18.40
N PRO A 531 6.81 -14.45 -18.33
CA PRO A 531 6.12 -14.19 -17.07
C PRO A 531 5.68 -15.49 -16.37
N GLU A 532 5.14 -15.33 -15.16
CA GLU A 532 4.40 -16.39 -14.48
C GLU A 532 3.02 -16.56 -15.11
N LEU A 533 2.68 -17.81 -15.43
CA LEU A 533 1.44 -18.24 -16.08
C LEU A 533 0.64 -19.19 -15.19
N VAL A 534 1.23 -19.72 -14.11
CA VAL A 534 0.48 -20.49 -13.11
C VAL A 534 -0.62 -19.61 -12.51
N GLY A 535 -1.82 -20.17 -12.43
CA GLY A 535 -3.04 -19.47 -12.05
C GLY A 535 -3.80 -18.83 -13.21
N ASN A 536 -3.22 -18.70 -14.41
CA ASN A 536 -3.94 -18.18 -15.58
C ASN A 536 -4.86 -19.24 -16.19
N GLN A 537 -5.91 -18.79 -16.88
CA GLN A 537 -6.71 -19.65 -17.75
C GLN A 537 -5.88 -20.10 -18.96
N ARG A 538 -6.02 -21.38 -19.37
CA ARG A 538 -5.30 -22.01 -20.48
C ARG A 538 -5.17 -21.11 -21.71
N GLN A 539 -6.30 -20.57 -22.19
CA GLN A 539 -6.34 -19.73 -23.40
C GLN A 539 -5.52 -18.44 -23.24
N ALA A 540 -5.54 -17.82 -22.05
CA ALA A 540 -4.75 -16.62 -21.77
C ALA A 540 -3.25 -16.94 -21.72
N ALA A 541 -2.87 -18.06 -21.08
CA ALA A 541 -1.49 -18.52 -21.03
C ALA A 541 -0.94 -18.85 -22.43
N GLU A 542 -1.68 -19.62 -23.24
CA GLU A 542 -1.33 -19.92 -24.64
C GLU A 542 -1.15 -18.63 -25.46
N GLN A 543 -2.03 -17.64 -25.28
CA GLN A 543 -1.93 -16.35 -25.95
C GLN A 543 -0.68 -15.57 -25.52
N THR A 544 -0.40 -15.45 -24.22
CA THR A 544 0.80 -14.76 -23.70
C THR A 544 2.08 -15.39 -24.21
N ILE A 545 2.20 -16.73 -24.21
CA ILE A 545 3.36 -17.44 -24.76
C ILE A 545 3.54 -17.09 -26.25
N THR A 546 2.44 -17.09 -27.01
CA THR A 546 2.46 -16.78 -28.46
C THR A 546 2.83 -15.32 -28.75
N GLU A 547 2.33 -14.36 -27.97
CA GLU A 547 2.64 -12.93 -28.09
C GLU A 547 4.11 -12.59 -27.77
N LEU A 548 4.77 -13.43 -26.98
CA LEU A 548 6.20 -13.39 -26.68
C LEU A 548 7.07 -14.05 -27.76
N GLY A 549 6.47 -14.63 -28.81
CA GLY A 549 7.21 -15.35 -29.85
C GLY A 549 7.78 -16.69 -29.38
N LEU A 550 7.14 -17.30 -28.37
CA LEU A 550 7.46 -18.61 -27.81
C LEU A 550 6.41 -19.64 -28.27
N THR A 551 6.68 -20.93 -28.09
CA THR A 551 5.79 -22.01 -28.55
C THR A 551 5.06 -22.66 -27.36
N PRO A 552 3.73 -22.54 -27.23
CA PRO A 552 3.00 -23.18 -26.14
C PRO A 552 2.86 -24.69 -26.36
N VAL A 553 3.11 -25.47 -25.31
CA VAL A 553 2.84 -26.91 -25.22
C VAL A 553 1.92 -27.14 -24.03
N VAL A 554 0.85 -27.91 -24.18
CA VAL A 554 -0.16 -28.08 -23.12
C VAL A 554 -0.29 -29.54 -22.72
N ASN A 555 -0.15 -29.80 -21.42
CA ASN A 555 -0.50 -31.06 -20.77
C ASN A 555 -1.77 -30.87 -19.94
N GLU A 556 -2.54 -31.92 -19.75
CA GLU A 556 -3.69 -31.96 -18.84
C GLU A 556 -3.35 -32.84 -17.64
N VAL A 557 -3.62 -32.36 -16.43
CA VAL A 557 -3.26 -33.01 -15.16
C VAL A 557 -4.42 -32.93 -14.17
N GLU A 558 -4.70 -34.03 -13.47
CA GLU A 558 -5.72 -34.05 -12.42
C GLU A 558 -5.33 -33.12 -11.26
N SER A 559 -6.21 -32.19 -10.90
CA SER A 559 -5.97 -31.20 -9.85
C SER A 559 -7.22 -30.94 -9.01
N ASP A 560 -7.02 -30.36 -7.82
CA ASP A 560 -8.08 -29.74 -7.02
C ASP A 560 -8.35 -28.28 -7.43
N GLU A 561 -7.49 -27.72 -8.29
CA GLU A 561 -7.63 -26.39 -8.87
C GLU A 561 -8.76 -26.33 -9.92
N PRO A 562 -9.39 -25.16 -10.14
CA PRO A 562 -10.40 -24.95 -11.19
C PRO A 562 -10.03 -25.48 -12.58
N GLU A 563 -10.96 -26.21 -13.20
CA GLU A 563 -10.80 -26.77 -14.55
C GLU A 563 -10.37 -25.69 -15.57
N GLY A 564 -9.38 -26.00 -16.39
CA GLY A 564 -8.83 -25.09 -17.41
C GLY A 564 -7.78 -24.09 -16.90
N GLN A 565 -7.48 -24.07 -15.60
CA GLN A 565 -6.43 -23.23 -15.02
C GLN A 565 -5.04 -23.89 -15.12
N VAL A 566 -4.00 -23.11 -15.39
CA VAL A 566 -2.60 -23.58 -15.41
C VAL A 566 -2.12 -23.81 -13.96
N VAL A 567 -1.64 -25.01 -13.65
CA VAL A 567 -1.15 -25.40 -12.32
C VAL A 567 0.37 -25.49 -12.23
N ALA A 568 1.05 -25.63 -13.36
CA ALA A 568 2.51 -25.57 -13.45
C ALA A 568 2.94 -25.08 -14.85
N GLN A 569 4.10 -24.44 -14.93
CA GLN A 569 4.77 -24.13 -16.20
C GLN A 569 6.22 -24.61 -16.22
N ARG A 570 6.78 -24.86 -17.40
CA ARG A 570 8.18 -25.20 -17.64
C ARG A 570 8.65 -24.58 -18.96
N PRO A 571 9.74 -23.79 -18.99
CA PRO A 571 10.50 -23.31 -17.84
C PRO A 571 9.68 -22.39 -16.91
N ASN A 572 10.16 -22.22 -15.68
CA ASN A 572 9.62 -21.23 -14.74
C ASN A 572 9.79 -19.81 -15.29
N ALA A 573 9.10 -18.83 -14.71
CA ALA A 573 9.23 -17.42 -15.09
C ALA A 573 10.69 -16.93 -15.05
N GLY A 574 11.09 -16.12 -16.04
CA GLY A 574 12.46 -15.64 -16.24
C GLY A 574 12.85 -15.51 -17.73
N SER A 575 14.10 -15.20 -18.02
CA SER A 575 14.59 -15.07 -19.40
C SER A 575 14.80 -16.44 -20.07
N VAL A 576 14.14 -16.66 -21.20
CA VAL A 576 14.16 -17.91 -21.99
C VAL A 576 14.58 -17.64 -23.44
N PRO A 577 15.15 -18.60 -24.18
CA PRO A 577 15.54 -18.38 -25.58
C PRO A 577 14.35 -18.01 -26.48
N GLN A 578 14.56 -17.08 -27.43
CA GLN A 578 13.58 -16.78 -28.48
C GLN A 578 13.11 -18.06 -29.20
N GLY A 579 11.80 -18.17 -29.44
CA GLY A 579 11.20 -19.34 -30.10
C GLY A 579 11.16 -20.63 -29.28
N SER A 580 11.63 -20.65 -28.02
CA SER A 580 11.62 -21.87 -27.20
C SER A 580 10.21 -22.35 -26.85
N GLU A 581 10.10 -23.63 -26.54
CA GLU A 581 8.85 -24.23 -26.05
C GLU A 581 8.61 -23.87 -24.57
N VAL A 582 7.35 -23.57 -24.24
CA VAL A 582 6.86 -23.37 -22.88
C VAL A 582 5.73 -24.35 -22.64
N THR A 583 5.99 -25.34 -21.80
CA THR A 583 5.00 -26.33 -21.36
C THR A 583 4.17 -25.76 -20.22
N ILE A 584 2.84 -25.79 -20.35
CA ILE A 584 1.90 -25.52 -19.27
C ILE A 584 1.12 -26.80 -18.94
N ASP A 585 1.05 -27.15 -17.65
CA ASP A 585 0.18 -28.22 -17.16
C ASP A 585 -1.13 -27.58 -16.70
N VAL A 586 -2.27 -28.05 -17.21
CA VAL A 586 -3.60 -27.48 -17.02
C VAL A 586 -4.47 -28.44 -16.20
N ALA A 587 -5.18 -27.89 -15.21
CA ALA A 587 -6.10 -28.63 -14.35
C ALA A 587 -7.26 -29.25 -15.15
N ILE A 588 -7.46 -30.54 -14.97
CA ILE A 588 -8.70 -31.27 -15.26
C ILE A 588 -9.29 -31.80 -13.94
N PRO A 589 -10.62 -31.99 -13.85
CA PRO A 589 -11.25 -32.49 -12.63
C PRO A 589 -10.71 -33.85 -12.21
N ARG A 590 -10.32 -34.00 -10.93
CA ARG A 590 -10.00 -35.32 -10.36
C ARG A 590 -11.24 -36.21 -10.39
N ALA A 591 -11.06 -37.50 -10.71
CA ALA A 591 -12.13 -38.49 -10.57
C ALA A 591 -12.56 -38.60 -9.09
N ALA A 592 -13.86 -38.60 -8.83
CA ALA A 592 -14.39 -38.77 -7.48
C ALA A 592 -14.11 -40.19 -6.95
N ASP A 593 -13.72 -40.30 -5.68
CA ASP A 593 -13.58 -41.59 -5.01
C ASP A 593 -14.95 -42.29 -4.90
N THR A 594 -15.09 -43.48 -5.49
CA THR A 594 -16.31 -44.28 -5.41
C THR A 594 -16.22 -45.40 -4.38
N THR A 595 -17.38 -45.78 -3.83
CA THR A 595 -17.57 -46.88 -2.90
C THR A 595 -18.87 -47.61 -3.22
N ASN A 596 -19.07 -48.80 -2.65
CA ASN A 596 -20.28 -49.59 -2.89
C ASN A 596 -21.20 -49.55 -1.66
N VAL A 597 -22.50 -49.33 -1.88
CA VAL A 597 -23.50 -49.47 -0.81
C VAL A 597 -23.45 -50.90 -0.24
N PRO A 598 -23.35 -51.09 1.09
CA PRO A 598 -23.24 -52.43 1.68
C PRO A 598 -24.41 -53.35 1.31
N ASN A 599 -24.10 -54.57 0.87
CA ASN A 599 -25.10 -55.57 0.46
C ASN A 599 -25.88 -56.19 1.63
N ASN A 600 -25.48 -55.92 2.88
CA ASN A 600 -25.96 -56.59 4.09
C ASN A 600 -26.85 -55.70 4.99
N LEU A 601 -27.30 -54.54 4.52
CA LEU A 601 -28.16 -53.62 5.30
C LEU A 601 -29.53 -54.25 5.65
N VAL A 602 -30.04 -55.16 4.82
CA VAL A 602 -31.32 -55.84 5.05
C VAL A 602 -31.21 -56.81 6.24
N GLY A 603 -32.11 -56.66 7.21
CA GLY A 603 -32.15 -57.46 8.44
C GLY A 603 -31.39 -56.85 9.62
N MET A 604 -30.70 -55.72 9.43
CA MET A 604 -30.03 -54.96 10.49
C MET A 604 -30.99 -54.06 11.27
N THR A 605 -30.61 -53.67 12.49
CA THR A 605 -31.23 -52.50 13.15
C THR A 605 -30.78 -51.20 12.48
N LEU A 606 -31.49 -50.10 12.73
CA LEU A 606 -31.10 -48.76 12.25
C LEU A 606 -29.65 -48.40 12.62
N ASP A 607 -29.27 -48.59 13.88
CA ASP A 607 -27.91 -48.28 14.36
C ASP A 607 -26.84 -49.11 13.62
N GLN A 608 -27.10 -50.43 13.45
CA GLN A 608 -26.20 -51.33 12.73
C GLN A 608 -26.06 -50.98 11.24
N ALA A 609 -27.16 -50.55 10.60
CA ALA A 609 -27.14 -50.10 9.22
C ALA A 609 -26.41 -48.75 9.06
N ALA A 610 -26.58 -47.83 10.02
CA ALA A 610 -25.84 -46.57 10.04
C ALA A 610 -24.32 -46.79 10.25
N ASP A 611 -23.93 -47.69 11.17
CA ASP A 611 -22.53 -48.10 11.36
C ASP A 611 -21.94 -48.75 10.10
N ALA A 612 -22.72 -49.60 9.41
CA ALA A 612 -22.30 -50.24 8.17
C ALA A 612 -22.13 -49.24 7.00
N LEU A 613 -22.99 -48.22 6.91
CA LEU A 613 -22.84 -47.12 5.95
C LEU A 613 -21.61 -46.27 6.28
N GLY A 614 -21.44 -45.85 7.54
CA GLY A 614 -20.27 -45.08 7.97
C GLY A 614 -18.96 -45.82 7.74
N GLY A 615 -18.93 -47.14 7.97
CA GLY A 615 -17.78 -48.01 7.67
C GLY A 615 -17.46 -48.17 6.18
N ALA A 616 -18.42 -47.88 5.28
CA ALA A 616 -18.23 -47.83 3.83
C ALA A 616 -17.92 -46.42 3.31
N GLY A 617 -17.83 -45.41 4.19
CA GLY A 617 -17.66 -44.01 3.82
C GLY A 617 -18.95 -43.32 3.36
N LEU A 618 -20.11 -43.86 3.72
CA LEU A 618 -21.43 -43.37 3.29
C LEU A 618 -22.22 -42.77 4.46
N ASN A 619 -23.12 -41.83 4.13
CA ASN A 619 -23.94 -41.15 5.14
C ASN A 619 -25.32 -41.81 5.27
N PRO A 620 -25.86 -42.01 6.49
CA PRO A 620 -27.23 -42.46 6.67
C PRO A 620 -28.21 -41.35 6.29
N GLY A 621 -28.95 -41.57 5.19
CA GLY A 621 -29.94 -40.63 4.66
C GLY A 621 -31.32 -40.78 5.31
N ARG A 622 -32.36 -40.34 4.57
CA ARG A 622 -33.73 -40.31 5.08
C ARG A 622 -34.28 -41.70 5.40
N GLN A 623 -34.80 -41.88 6.62
CA GLN A 623 -35.60 -43.06 6.96
C GLN A 623 -36.96 -43.04 6.25
N GLN A 624 -37.31 -44.15 5.60
CA GLN A 624 -38.63 -44.43 5.05
C GLN A 624 -39.26 -45.59 5.81
N ASN A 625 -40.55 -45.49 6.14
CA ASN A 625 -41.26 -46.53 6.90
C ASN A 625 -42.20 -47.30 5.97
N GLN A 626 -42.18 -48.63 6.04
CA GLN A 626 -43.00 -49.51 5.20
C GLN A 626 -43.49 -50.71 6.02
N GLU A 627 -44.74 -51.14 5.81
CA GLU A 627 -45.29 -52.35 6.45
C GLU A 627 -44.61 -53.62 5.92
N SER A 628 -44.37 -54.59 6.80
CA SER A 628 -43.80 -55.89 6.41
C SER A 628 -44.32 -57.02 7.28
N ASP A 629 -44.97 -57.99 6.64
CA ASP A 629 -45.39 -59.25 7.30
C ASP A 629 -44.20 -60.18 7.60
N GLN A 630 -43.02 -59.91 7.01
CA GLN A 630 -41.82 -60.74 7.13
C GLN A 630 -40.85 -60.24 8.23
N TRP A 631 -40.81 -58.93 8.49
CA TRP A 631 -39.82 -58.32 9.36
C TRP A 631 -40.48 -57.53 10.51
N PRO A 632 -40.02 -57.67 11.77
CA PRO A 632 -40.58 -56.93 12.90
C PRO A 632 -40.27 -55.43 12.78
N ALA A 633 -41.04 -54.61 13.51
CA ALA A 633 -40.86 -53.16 13.52
C ALA A 633 -39.44 -52.75 13.95
N GLY A 634 -38.85 -51.77 13.24
CA GLY A 634 -37.52 -51.23 13.53
C GLY A 634 -36.34 -51.93 12.84
N VAL A 635 -36.60 -52.92 11.99
CA VAL A 635 -35.58 -53.60 11.16
C VAL A 635 -35.52 -53.00 9.76
N VAL A 636 -34.32 -52.79 9.23
CA VAL A 636 -34.09 -52.33 7.85
C VAL A 636 -34.46 -53.45 6.87
N ILE A 637 -35.31 -53.14 5.89
CA ILE A 637 -35.80 -54.08 4.87
C ILE A 637 -35.34 -53.72 3.45
N GLY A 638 -34.70 -52.56 3.27
CA GLY A 638 -34.12 -52.12 2.01
C GLY A 638 -33.35 -50.81 2.15
N SER A 639 -32.68 -50.39 1.09
CA SER A 639 -31.98 -49.11 0.99
C SER A 639 -32.18 -48.48 -0.39
N ASP A 640 -32.02 -47.16 -0.47
CA ASP A 640 -32.00 -46.40 -1.72
C ASP A 640 -30.87 -45.35 -1.66
N PRO A 641 -29.80 -45.48 -2.45
CA PRO A 641 -29.54 -46.53 -3.43
C PRO A 641 -29.44 -47.95 -2.83
N GLY A 642 -29.71 -48.96 -3.66
CA GLY A 642 -29.72 -50.36 -3.26
C GLY A 642 -28.32 -50.91 -2.96
N GLY A 643 -28.25 -51.93 -2.10
CA GLY A 643 -26.99 -52.65 -1.83
C GLY A 643 -26.30 -53.12 -3.11
N GLY A 644 -24.98 -52.90 -3.19
CA GLY A 644 -24.14 -53.20 -4.35
C GLY A 644 -24.15 -52.13 -5.44
N THR A 645 -24.83 -50.99 -5.25
CA THR A 645 -24.71 -49.83 -6.14
C THR A 645 -23.40 -49.09 -5.85
N GLU A 646 -22.65 -48.77 -6.91
CA GLU A 646 -21.47 -47.89 -6.84
C GLU A 646 -21.92 -46.42 -6.78
N VAL A 647 -21.39 -45.68 -5.82
CA VAL A 647 -21.75 -44.29 -5.48
C VAL A 647 -20.51 -43.53 -5.01
N GLU A 648 -20.55 -42.20 -5.03
CA GLU A 648 -19.45 -41.38 -4.50
C GLU A 648 -19.34 -41.52 -2.97
N VAL A 649 -18.12 -41.49 -2.44
CA VAL A 649 -17.88 -41.43 -0.98
C VAL A 649 -18.58 -40.19 -0.40
N GLY A 650 -19.30 -40.38 0.71
CA GLY A 650 -20.15 -39.35 1.33
C GLY A 650 -21.60 -39.33 0.83
N THR A 651 -21.99 -40.13 -0.17
CA THR A 651 -23.39 -40.23 -0.63
C THR A 651 -24.34 -40.61 0.52
N GLU A 652 -25.49 -39.93 0.60
CA GLU A 652 -26.57 -40.30 1.52
C GLU A 652 -27.34 -41.53 1.02
N VAL A 653 -27.46 -42.56 1.84
CA VAL A 653 -28.25 -43.77 1.55
C VAL A 653 -29.49 -43.79 2.45
N SER A 654 -30.67 -43.65 1.84
CA SER A 654 -31.95 -43.75 2.54
C SER A 654 -32.21 -45.18 3.00
N LEU A 655 -32.69 -45.35 4.24
CA LEU A 655 -32.99 -46.67 4.82
C LEU A 655 -34.50 -46.91 4.88
N ILE A 656 -34.95 -48.03 4.33
CA ILE A 656 -36.35 -48.47 4.39
C ILE A 656 -36.49 -49.40 5.60
N VAL A 657 -37.38 -49.04 6.53
CA VAL A 657 -37.53 -49.70 7.84
C VAL A 657 -38.93 -50.28 7.97
N SER A 658 -39.02 -51.51 8.44
CA SER A 658 -40.28 -52.18 8.74
C SER A 658 -41.04 -51.48 9.87
N THR A 659 -42.34 -51.29 9.72
CA THR A 659 -43.29 -50.97 10.81
C THR A 659 -43.95 -52.20 11.42
N GLY A 660 -43.56 -53.41 10.97
CA GLY A 660 -44.18 -54.69 11.34
C GLY A 660 -45.41 -55.04 10.48
N PRO A 661 -46.07 -56.17 10.78
CA PRO A 661 -47.32 -56.56 10.13
C PRO A 661 -48.44 -55.58 10.49
N GLY A 662 -49.24 -55.18 9.49
CA GLY A 662 -50.38 -54.29 9.70
C GLY A 662 -51.44 -54.90 10.64
N PRO A 663 -52.31 -54.08 11.27
CA PRO A 663 -53.34 -54.58 12.18
C PRO A 663 -54.27 -55.58 11.49
N SER A 664 -54.20 -56.85 11.91
CA SER A 664 -54.98 -57.93 11.30
C SER A 664 -56.48 -57.68 11.41
N ASN A 665 -57.16 -57.49 10.27
CA ASN A 665 -58.60 -57.27 10.21
C ASN A 665 -59.37 -58.58 10.47
N GLY A 666 -59.40 -59.01 11.73
CA GLY A 666 -59.99 -60.27 12.18
C GLY A 666 -61.50 -60.22 12.29
N GLY A 667 -62.21 -60.66 11.24
CA GLY A 667 -63.66 -60.79 11.26
C GLY A 667 -64.16 -62.09 11.91
N GLY A 668 -65.17 -61.98 12.77
CA GLY A 668 -66.13 -63.07 13.07
C GLY A 668 -66.36 -63.41 14.54
N GLY A 669 -67.63 -63.61 14.94
CA GLY A 669 -67.94 -64.51 16.06
C GLY A 669 -68.86 -64.04 17.21
N ASN A 670 -70.06 -63.53 16.90
CA ASN A 670 -71.32 -63.70 17.66
C ASN A 670 -71.29 -64.04 19.18
N GLY A 671 -71.90 -63.16 20.01
CA GLY A 671 -72.32 -63.47 21.39
C GLY A 671 -73.22 -62.37 21.96
N GLY A 672 -74.55 -62.54 21.87
CA GLY A 672 -75.53 -61.46 22.11
C GLY A 672 -75.90 -61.20 23.58
N GLY A 673 -76.56 -60.05 23.84
CA GLY A 673 -77.02 -59.69 25.18
C GLY A 673 -77.67 -58.30 25.32
N ASN A 674 -78.87 -58.13 24.75
CA ASN A 674 -79.95 -57.19 25.12
C ASN A 674 -79.66 -56.02 26.12
N GLY A 675 -79.90 -54.76 25.73
CA GLY A 675 -80.10 -53.69 26.73
C GLY A 675 -80.11 -52.22 26.31
N GLY A 676 -81.20 -51.74 25.69
CA GLY A 676 -81.81 -50.44 26.03
C GLY A 676 -81.16 -49.09 25.70
N GLY A 677 -81.64 -48.45 24.61
CA GLY A 677 -82.14 -47.06 24.64
C GLY A 677 -81.16 -45.89 24.38
N GLY A 678 -81.68 -44.82 23.75
CA GLY A 678 -81.13 -43.47 24.03
C GLY A 678 -80.70 -42.53 22.89
N ASN A 679 -81.38 -42.52 21.74
CA ASN A 679 -81.76 -41.29 21.00
C ASN A 679 -80.78 -40.09 20.83
N GLY A 680 -80.35 -39.85 19.58
CA GLY A 680 -80.11 -38.52 18.99
C GLY A 680 -78.77 -37.81 19.29
N GLY A 681 -78.15 -37.08 18.36
CA GLY A 681 -78.51 -36.87 16.94
C GLY A 681 -77.58 -35.86 16.23
N ASP A 682 -77.41 -36.06 14.92
CA ASP A 682 -77.16 -35.14 13.78
C ASP A 682 -76.31 -33.85 13.88
N GLY A 683 -75.60 -33.57 12.76
CA GLY A 683 -75.02 -32.25 12.41
C GLY A 683 -73.49 -32.25 12.34
N ASN A 684 -72.80 -32.69 11.27
CA ASN A 684 -72.90 -32.41 9.82
C ASN A 684 -72.62 -30.96 9.39
N GLY A 685 -71.74 -30.82 8.39
CA GLY A 685 -71.73 -29.69 7.45
C GLY A 685 -70.47 -28.83 7.46
N GLY A 686 -69.63 -28.95 6.42
CA GLY A 686 -68.46 -28.11 6.17
C GLY A 686 -67.51 -28.74 5.17
#